data_AF-A0A1D2N828-F1
#
_entry.id   AF-A0A1D2N828-F1
#
_cell.length_a   1.000
_cell.length_b   1.000
_cell.length_c   1.000
_cell.angle_alpha   90.00
_cell.angle_beta   90.00
_cell.angle_gamma   90.00
#
_symmetry.space_group_name_H-M   'P 1'
#
loop_
_entity.id
_entity.type
_entity.pdbx_description
1 polymer ?
#
loop_
_entity_poly.entity_id
_entity_poly.type
_entity_poly.pdbx_seq_one_letter_code
_entity_poly.pdbx_strand_id
1 'polypeptide(L)'
;MCESESSEDETNFKRSKRFKHSPPHATGRDEIDARVTKSRAFTPKPVSVSSPRPSNGIKSNSTSSKIDNSSSTKAVTEVGRNGSDIYSSSFLENGDGEVDDKRKRATLNFRSSATEIMKIMGFERGKGLGQLMTDREVSAAELDKIHEVLKEAGIDIDKSIDFKEELPVEEEVQWIKPELPVHSLDFPSLSGWRKIGLRRSGISGETSFVDAEVLRNLLVLKKCFNVLTEHDYQQIRARSNPFEAVGKGPFICRAGMKMANLDAILSFGLTQPNSPARNVLIGPNELFYFADVCAGPGGFSEYVLLRKNWCGKGFGMTLKGKLDFDIWSFAHGSPESFEPFYGHAGDGNVYNPSNTTSFINYVLSSTEGRGVHLLMADGGFDIENKEMQEILSSQIYISQCLLALALIRPDGMFVCKLFDTLTPFTIGLIYLMYCSFELVAIHKPNSSRPANSERYLVCKWKKPDTDGIASYLNSCHALLWSWTEQQSILDWKEDIIELVPLKILKENTEFYNYIVQSNNAIARKQIKSLKKMVLFSQDPNLEDPRKESIRRKCFDYWKIPESCKKNSLPPMGADKFFKNLLGTTHSGAMGRDRIYRLDGKNWTFLREKLELCKNTLVFGEFVDEIHGKKPSQKIVRTFHIVDALVLGGKDVRALHYTQRHEVCVKFAQSMNKPSRPELCAVRAKNPVRTENMADIFDRLENRQVTGSGNGMGAQLVCPVDHTDETLPFIKPAGILFLKITKDPWTMALSRSANRKYYFNLSTGASDYHVPEESISGFDYTMQHRMVWWWDKETKTILATQDVTDESRTVNTSPGVLNPQWLLQFIAGAWQANRSGLRFLKMFCEYPKVLDNIRNDV
;
A
#
# COMPACT_ATOMS: atom_id res chain seq x y z
N MET A 1 -12.93 -10.97 60.65
CA MET A 1 -13.14 -9.63 61.22
C MET A 1 -13.50 -8.72 60.05
N CYS A 2 -14.74 -8.24 59.90
CA CYS A 2 -16.00 -8.52 60.60
C CYS A 2 -17.13 -8.51 59.53
N GLU A 3 -18.15 -9.38 59.59
CA GLU A 3 -19.53 -9.10 60.11
C GLU A 3 -20.23 -7.94 59.37
N SER A 4 -21.50 -8.00 58.96
CA SER A 4 -22.57 -9.03 58.97
C SER A 4 -23.62 -8.65 57.88
N GLU A 5 -24.43 -9.53 57.29
CA GLU A 5 -25.80 -9.95 57.71
C GLU A 5 -26.64 -8.87 58.45
N SER A 6 -27.95 -8.71 58.24
CA SER A 6 -28.96 -9.32 57.30
C SER A 6 -29.82 -8.17 56.69
N SER A 7 -31.05 -8.23 56.17
CA SER A 7 -32.16 -9.17 55.85
C SER A 7 -33.13 -8.41 54.89
N GLU A 8 -34.24 -8.86 54.28
CA GLU A 8 -34.97 -10.10 53.87
C GLU A 8 -35.88 -9.62 52.68
N ASP A 9 -36.27 -10.32 51.62
CA ASP A 9 -36.74 -11.69 51.33
C ASP A 9 -38.24 -11.97 51.58
N GLU A 10 -38.81 -12.95 50.85
CA GLU A 10 -40.24 -13.36 50.72
C GLU A 10 -41.22 -12.29 50.14
N THR A 11 -41.92 -12.40 48.99
CA THR A 11 -42.40 -13.42 48.03
C THR A 11 -43.91 -13.74 48.07
N ASN A 12 -44.50 -13.92 46.88
CA ASN A 12 -45.75 -14.64 46.55
C ASN A 12 -47.11 -14.20 47.18
N PHE A 13 -48.15 -14.02 46.34
CA PHE A 13 -49.34 -14.90 46.37
C PHE A 13 -50.26 -14.86 45.12
N LYS A 14 -50.21 -15.94 44.33
CA LYS A 14 -51.31 -16.69 43.65
C LYS A 14 -52.62 -15.99 43.14
N ARG A 15 -52.88 -16.25 41.84
CA ARG A 15 -54.14 -16.80 41.24
C ARG A 15 -55.38 -15.92 40.91
N SER A 16 -55.43 -15.51 39.63
CA SER A 16 -56.34 -16.04 38.58
C SER A 16 -57.86 -15.70 38.49
N LYS A 17 -58.36 -15.75 37.23
CA LYS A 17 -59.76 -15.71 36.71
C LYS A 17 -60.37 -14.31 36.62
N ARG A 18 -60.69 -13.75 35.43
CA ARG A 18 -61.56 -14.15 34.27
C ARG A 18 -63.03 -13.74 34.46
N PHE A 19 -63.56 -12.89 33.56
CA PHE A 19 -64.70 -13.07 32.63
C PHE A 19 -64.90 -11.74 31.85
N LYS A 20 -64.58 -11.69 30.54
CA LYS A 20 -65.50 -11.68 29.38
C LYS A 20 -66.62 -10.62 29.39
N HIS A 21 -66.67 -9.75 28.36
CA HIS A 21 -67.73 -9.69 27.33
C HIS A 21 -67.32 -8.76 26.15
N SER A 22 -68.15 -8.66 25.09
CA SER A 22 -67.93 -7.99 23.78
C SER A 22 -69.30 -7.85 23.06
N PRO A 23 -69.46 -7.30 21.82
CA PRO A 23 -68.63 -6.43 20.97
C PRO A 23 -69.32 -5.02 20.84
N PRO A 24 -69.85 -4.44 19.72
CA PRO A 24 -69.50 -4.39 18.27
C PRO A 24 -69.52 -2.96 17.60
N HIS A 25 -69.32 -2.91 16.26
CA HIS A 25 -69.56 -1.83 15.28
C HIS A 25 -68.65 -0.56 15.26
N ALA A 26 -68.50 0.20 14.16
CA ALA A 26 -68.43 -0.10 12.70
C ALA A 26 -68.10 1.19 11.87
N THR A 27 -67.19 1.12 10.87
CA THR A 27 -66.97 2.09 9.75
C THR A 27 -66.65 3.58 10.07
N GLY A 28 -65.88 4.35 9.28
CA GLY A 28 -65.03 4.07 8.11
C GLY A 28 -64.64 5.36 7.34
N ARG A 29 -63.57 5.28 6.51
CA ARG A 29 -63.13 6.21 5.42
C ARG A 29 -62.51 7.60 5.75
N ASP A 30 -61.28 7.73 5.26
CA ASP A 30 -60.70 8.73 4.33
C ASP A 30 -60.45 10.23 4.69
N GLU A 31 -59.21 10.63 4.34
CA GLU A 31 -58.78 11.88 3.67
C GLU A 31 -58.16 13.10 4.42
N ILE A 32 -57.23 13.76 3.68
CA ILE A 32 -56.71 15.15 3.76
C ILE A 32 -55.42 15.46 4.59
N ASP A 33 -54.40 15.89 3.82
CA ASP A 33 -53.28 16.83 3.99
C ASP A 33 -52.68 17.18 5.39
N ALA A 34 -51.34 17.10 5.48
CA ALA A 34 -50.53 17.80 6.48
C ALA A 34 -49.16 18.23 5.90
N ARG A 35 -49.09 19.45 5.36
CA ARG A 35 -47.86 20.05 4.81
C ARG A 35 -46.82 20.33 5.90
N VAL A 36 -45.61 19.79 5.76
CA VAL A 36 -44.44 20.26 6.53
C VAL A 36 -43.71 21.36 5.75
N THR A 37 -43.67 22.57 6.31
CA THR A 37 -43.04 23.75 5.72
C THR A 37 -41.50 23.68 5.79
N LYS A 38 -40.84 23.89 4.65
CA LYS A 38 -39.36 23.96 4.58
C LYS A 38 -38.84 25.27 5.19
N SER A 39 -38.10 25.19 6.29
CA SER A 39 -37.20 26.27 6.73
C SER A 39 -35.87 26.18 5.97
N ARG A 40 -35.26 27.33 5.65
CA ARG A 40 -34.04 27.42 4.83
C ARG A 40 -32.79 27.01 5.61
N ALA A 41 -32.05 26.04 5.08
CA ALA A 41 -30.59 26.03 5.25
C ALA A 41 -29.94 26.99 4.23
N PHE A 42 -28.94 27.76 4.64
CA PHE A 42 -28.19 28.66 3.75
C PHE A 42 -27.06 27.90 3.05
N THR A 43 -27.10 27.83 1.72
CA THR A 43 -25.97 27.38 0.90
C THR A 43 -25.24 28.60 0.31
N PRO A 44 -23.90 28.69 0.41
CA PRO A 44 -23.14 29.75 -0.24
C PRO A 44 -23.17 29.57 -1.78
N LYS A 45 -23.25 30.68 -2.52
CA LYS A 45 -23.20 30.65 -3.99
C LYS A 45 -21.75 30.48 -4.47
N PRO A 46 -21.50 29.71 -5.56
CA PRO A 46 -20.23 29.78 -6.26
C PRO A 46 -20.08 31.13 -6.95
N VAL A 47 -18.90 31.74 -6.86
CA VAL A 47 -18.56 32.98 -7.57
C VAL A 47 -18.05 32.64 -8.96
N SER A 48 -18.71 33.16 -10.00
CA SER A 48 -18.26 33.04 -11.39
C SER A 48 -17.16 34.06 -11.69
N VAL A 49 -15.92 33.61 -11.86
CA VAL A 49 -14.81 34.44 -12.37
C VAL A 49 -14.77 34.31 -13.89
N SER A 50 -14.90 35.44 -14.60
CA SER A 50 -14.85 35.51 -16.05
C SER A 50 -13.40 35.59 -16.57
N SER A 51 -13.08 34.81 -17.60
CA SER A 51 -11.78 34.88 -18.28
C SER A 51 -11.90 35.70 -19.58
N PRO A 52 -11.19 36.83 -19.75
CA PRO A 52 -11.19 37.57 -21.00
C PRO A 52 -10.40 36.81 -22.09
N ARG A 53 -11.00 36.67 -23.28
CA ARG A 53 -10.25 36.39 -24.51
C ARG A 53 -10.05 37.70 -25.28
N PRO A 54 -8.83 38.05 -25.72
CA PRO A 54 -8.66 38.95 -26.85
C PRO A 54 -8.91 38.18 -28.15
N SER A 55 -9.56 38.82 -29.13
CA SER A 55 -9.80 38.28 -30.46
C SER A 55 -9.48 39.32 -31.52
N ASN A 56 -8.60 38.98 -32.47
CA ASN A 56 -8.42 39.50 -33.84
C ASN A 56 -7.01 39.06 -34.31
N GLY A 57 -6.77 38.47 -35.48
CA GLY A 57 -7.68 37.97 -36.53
C GLY A 57 -7.27 38.44 -37.93
N ILE A 58 -6.80 37.53 -38.79
CA ILE A 58 -6.58 37.76 -40.24
C ILE A 58 -6.70 36.43 -41.03
N LYS A 59 -7.55 36.49 -42.07
CA LYS A 59 -7.56 35.87 -43.42
C LYS A 59 -6.38 34.94 -43.83
N SER A 60 -6.51 33.92 -44.70
CA SER A 60 -7.66 33.34 -45.46
C SER A 60 -7.21 32.15 -46.36
N ASN A 61 -8.18 31.38 -46.91
CA ASN A 61 -8.09 30.56 -48.15
C ASN A 61 -7.19 29.28 -48.10
N SER A 62 -7.71 28.06 -48.30
CA SER A 62 -8.02 27.34 -49.57
C SER A 62 -6.77 27.00 -50.42
N THR A 63 -6.58 25.81 -51.02
CA THR A 63 -7.53 24.88 -51.68
C THR A 63 -7.16 23.38 -51.49
N SER A 64 -7.84 22.48 -52.23
CA SER A 64 -7.81 21.02 -52.10
C SER A 64 -7.11 20.27 -53.26
N SER A 65 -6.31 19.25 -52.94
CA SER A 65 -6.08 17.99 -53.69
C SER A 65 -5.23 17.07 -52.78
N LYS A 66 -5.49 15.77 -52.55
CA LYS A 66 -5.81 14.61 -53.41
C LYS A 66 -4.78 14.34 -54.51
N ILE A 67 -3.93 13.34 -54.29
CA ILE A 67 -3.91 12.09 -55.08
C ILE A 67 -3.07 11.04 -54.34
N ASP A 68 -3.40 9.77 -54.58
CA ASP A 68 -2.85 8.56 -53.98
C ASP A 68 -1.36 8.33 -54.39
N ASN A 69 -0.58 7.42 -53.78
CA ASN A 69 -0.72 6.01 -54.15
C ASN A 69 -0.17 4.96 -53.16
N SER A 70 -0.62 3.74 -53.41
CA SER A 70 -0.42 2.51 -52.66
C SER A 70 1.00 1.90 -52.70
N SER A 71 1.45 1.46 -51.53
CA SER A 71 2.11 0.16 -51.21
C SER A 71 2.91 -0.64 -52.25
N SER A 72 4.05 -1.19 -51.80
CA SER A 72 4.49 -2.56 -52.13
C SER A 72 5.29 -3.18 -50.97
N THR A 73 5.60 -4.48 -51.02
CA THR A 73 6.05 -5.29 -49.86
C THR A 73 7.19 -6.27 -50.18
N LYS A 74 7.76 -6.89 -49.13
CA LYS A 74 8.80 -7.96 -49.07
C LYS A 74 10.25 -7.42 -49.14
N ALA A 75 11.24 -7.73 -48.28
CA ALA A 75 11.50 -8.70 -47.19
C ALA A 75 12.40 -9.92 -47.56
N VAL A 76 12.99 -10.52 -46.50
CA VAL A 76 13.67 -11.84 -46.39
C VAL A 76 15.22 -11.88 -46.51
N THR A 77 15.87 -12.57 -45.55
CA THR A 77 17.26 -13.15 -45.51
C THR A 77 18.51 -12.23 -45.55
N GLU A 78 19.67 -12.53 -44.91
CA GLU A 78 20.03 -13.42 -43.77
C GLU A 78 21.50 -13.19 -43.30
N VAL A 79 21.89 -13.71 -42.12
CA VAL A 79 23.29 -13.88 -41.58
C VAL A 79 24.12 -12.59 -41.33
N GLY A 80 24.91 -12.44 -40.26
CA GLY A 80 25.04 -13.21 -39.01
C GLY A 80 26.41 -13.09 -38.31
N ARG A 81 26.42 -13.29 -36.98
CA ARG A 81 27.59 -13.46 -36.05
C ARG A 81 28.57 -12.28 -35.81
N ASN A 82 28.94 -12.16 -34.52
CA ASN A 82 30.24 -11.78 -33.90
C ASN A 82 31.05 -10.59 -34.47
N GLY A 83 31.75 -9.76 -33.68
CA GLY A 83 31.93 -9.71 -32.22
C GLY A 83 33.26 -9.01 -31.85
N SER A 84 33.35 -8.49 -30.62
CA SER A 84 34.60 -8.16 -29.85
C SER A 84 35.73 -7.31 -30.48
N ASP A 85 36.01 -6.20 -29.79
CA ASP A 85 37.36 -5.63 -29.50
C ASP A 85 38.19 -4.96 -30.64
N ILE A 86 39.21 -4.11 -30.42
CA ILE A 86 39.67 -3.08 -29.43
C ILE A 86 40.73 -2.21 -30.20
N TYR A 87 41.31 -1.15 -29.61
CA TYR A 87 42.41 -0.28 -30.13
C TYR A 87 42.04 0.79 -31.19
N SER A 88 42.77 1.90 -31.36
CA SER A 88 43.44 2.78 -30.36
C SER A 88 43.91 4.10 -31.00
N SER A 89 43.99 5.15 -30.19
CA SER A 89 44.81 6.37 -30.30
C SER A 89 45.77 6.57 -31.49
N SER A 90 45.68 7.76 -32.11
CA SER A 90 46.84 8.64 -32.36
C SER A 90 46.42 10.12 -32.48
N PHE A 91 47.19 11.03 -31.88
CA PHE A 91 47.06 12.48 -32.04
C PHE A 91 47.99 12.97 -33.16
N LEU A 92 47.63 14.08 -33.83
CA LEU A 92 48.57 15.12 -34.27
C LEU A 92 47.86 16.49 -34.26
N GLU A 93 48.64 17.56 -34.14
CA GLU A 93 48.18 18.95 -33.96
C GLU A 93 48.49 19.84 -35.19
N ASN A 94 47.85 21.03 -35.21
CA ASN A 94 48.32 22.35 -35.69
C ASN A 94 47.41 23.05 -36.72
N GLY A 95 47.39 24.40 -36.66
CA GLY A 95 46.93 25.28 -37.74
C GLY A 95 45.77 26.22 -37.39
N ASP A 96 46.09 27.49 -37.09
CA ASP A 96 45.13 28.54 -36.70
C ASP A 96 44.26 29.08 -37.85
N GLY A 97 43.12 29.70 -37.49
CA GLY A 97 42.28 30.48 -38.40
C GLY A 97 40.95 30.94 -37.79
N GLU A 98 40.74 32.25 -37.65
CA GLU A 98 39.47 32.85 -37.16
C GLU A 98 38.49 33.21 -38.31
N VAL A 99 37.26 33.63 -37.91
CA VAL A 99 36.11 34.07 -38.75
C VAL A 99 35.39 32.88 -39.45
N ASP A 100 34.07 32.67 -39.35
CA ASP A 100 32.93 33.55 -39.03
C ASP A 100 31.90 32.91 -38.05
N ASP A 101 31.13 33.72 -37.33
CA ASP A 101 30.34 33.30 -36.15
C ASP A 101 28.84 33.05 -36.43
N LYS A 102 28.53 31.95 -37.14
CA LYS A 102 27.14 31.49 -37.36
C LYS A 102 26.86 30.00 -37.15
N ARG A 103 27.85 29.19 -36.73
CA ARG A 103 27.68 27.75 -36.44
C ARG A 103 27.75 27.35 -34.96
N LYS A 104 28.14 28.24 -34.03
CA LYS A 104 28.34 27.86 -32.60
C LYS A 104 27.05 27.49 -31.85
N ARG A 105 25.86 27.92 -32.29
CA ARG A 105 24.59 27.73 -31.55
C ARG A 105 24.03 26.30 -31.54
N ALA A 106 24.57 25.38 -32.35
CA ALA A 106 24.16 23.97 -32.36
C ALA A 106 25.06 23.05 -31.49
N THR A 107 26.27 23.47 -31.15
CA THR A 107 27.31 22.58 -30.59
C THR A 107 27.61 22.78 -29.10
N LEU A 108 27.05 23.82 -28.46
CA LEU A 108 27.25 24.06 -27.01
C LEU A 108 26.43 23.10 -26.13
N ASN A 109 25.22 22.73 -26.53
CA ASN A 109 24.28 21.96 -25.68
C ASN A 109 24.68 20.49 -25.43
N PHE A 110 25.77 20.00 -26.03
CA PHE A 110 26.29 18.65 -25.77
C PHE A 110 27.49 18.62 -24.81
N ARG A 111 28.11 19.77 -24.51
CA ARG A 111 29.31 19.83 -23.64
C ARG A 111 29.00 20.00 -22.16
N SER A 112 27.93 20.69 -21.78
CA SER A 112 27.52 20.85 -20.37
C SER A 112 27.17 19.51 -19.71
N SER A 113 26.31 18.71 -20.36
CA SER A 113 25.94 17.37 -19.89
C SER A 113 27.14 16.44 -19.69
N ALA A 114 28.16 16.56 -20.56
CA ALA A 114 29.40 15.80 -20.40
C ALA A 114 30.17 16.23 -19.14
N THR A 115 30.28 17.54 -18.85
CA THR A 115 30.91 18.01 -17.61
C THR A 115 30.13 17.68 -16.34
N GLU A 116 28.79 17.68 -16.39
CA GLU A 116 27.94 17.23 -15.27
C GLU A 116 28.14 15.74 -14.99
N ILE A 117 28.11 14.89 -16.03
CA ILE A 117 28.33 13.45 -15.90
C ILE A 117 29.77 13.15 -15.45
N MET A 118 30.76 13.88 -15.96
CA MET A 118 32.16 13.75 -15.51
C MET A 118 32.31 14.13 -14.04
N LYS A 119 31.65 15.19 -13.54
CA LYS A 119 31.60 15.49 -12.09
C LYS A 119 30.95 14.36 -11.27
N ILE A 120 29.84 13.82 -11.74
CA ILE A 120 29.14 12.68 -11.11
C ILE A 120 30.02 11.42 -11.09
N MET A 121 30.97 11.29 -12.02
CA MET A 121 31.96 10.22 -12.09
C MET A 121 33.35 10.61 -11.51
N GLY A 122 33.44 11.68 -10.71
CA GLY A 122 34.65 12.03 -9.95
C GLY A 122 35.81 12.64 -10.76
N PHE A 123 35.55 13.19 -11.95
CA PHE A 123 36.60 13.73 -12.83
C PHE A 123 37.16 15.07 -12.33
N GLU A 124 38.45 15.09 -12.00
CA GLU A 124 39.24 16.30 -11.82
C GLU A 124 40.05 16.63 -13.09
N ARG A 125 40.16 17.93 -13.42
CA ARG A 125 40.82 18.42 -14.64
C ARG A 125 42.34 18.23 -14.57
N GLY A 126 42.81 17.02 -14.88
CA GLY A 126 44.21 16.62 -14.84
C GLY A 126 44.44 15.15 -14.47
N LYS A 127 43.40 14.42 -14.06
CA LYS A 127 43.45 12.98 -13.76
C LYS A 127 42.62 12.18 -14.78
N GLY A 128 43.03 10.96 -15.09
CA GLY A 128 42.36 10.12 -16.08
C GLY A 128 41.10 9.44 -15.52
N LEU A 129 40.03 9.34 -16.33
CA LEU A 129 38.90 8.46 -15.98
C LEU A 129 39.38 7.01 -15.91
N GLY A 130 39.00 6.30 -14.85
CA GLY A 130 39.23 4.86 -14.71
C GLY A 130 40.40 4.46 -13.80
N GLN A 131 41.21 5.42 -13.32
CA GLN A 131 41.96 5.17 -12.08
C GLN A 131 40.96 5.14 -10.92
N LEU A 132 40.86 4.00 -10.23
CA LEU A 132 40.37 3.96 -8.86
C LEU A 132 41.19 5.00 -8.08
N MET A 133 40.51 5.95 -7.44
CA MET A 133 41.16 6.86 -6.50
C MET A 133 41.67 5.99 -5.35
N THR A 134 42.97 5.71 -5.36
CA THR A 134 43.66 4.91 -4.34
C THR A 134 43.36 5.47 -2.97
N ASP A 135 43.14 4.60 -1.98
CA ASP A 135 42.76 4.98 -0.63
C ASP A 135 43.67 6.09 -0.09
N ARG A 136 43.11 7.29 0.01
CA ARG A 136 43.85 8.48 0.43
C ARG A 136 44.09 8.35 1.92
N GLU A 137 45.35 8.24 2.31
CA GLU A 137 45.75 8.36 3.71
C GLU A 137 45.35 9.74 4.25
N VAL A 138 44.76 9.77 5.44
CA VAL A 138 44.47 11.02 6.15
C VAL A 138 45.79 11.72 6.41
N SER A 139 45.92 12.99 6.01
CA SER A 139 47.21 13.68 6.16
C SER A 139 47.56 13.90 7.62
N ALA A 140 48.86 13.95 7.93
CA ALA A 140 49.32 14.25 9.29
C ALA A 140 48.66 15.53 9.85
N ALA A 141 48.56 16.59 9.05
CA ALA A 141 47.92 17.85 9.45
C ALA A 141 46.38 17.80 9.61
N GLU A 142 45.72 16.72 9.19
CA GLU A 142 44.31 16.41 9.53
C GLU A 142 44.23 15.60 10.84
N LEU A 143 45.18 14.69 11.09
CA LEU A 143 45.29 13.92 12.34
C LEU A 143 45.74 14.78 13.53
N ASP A 144 46.73 15.65 13.35
CA ASP A 144 47.25 16.57 14.37
C ASP A 144 46.12 17.43 14.95
N LYS A 145 45.23 17.95 14.09
CA LYS A 145 44.04 18.73 14.49
C LYS A 145 43.02 17.89 15.26
N ILE A 146 42.85 16.61 14.91
CA ILE A 146 41.99 15.70 15.67
C ILE A 146 42.57 15.49 17.07
N HIS A 147 43.89 15.27 17.19
CA HIS A 147 44.56 15.11 18.48
C HIS A 147 44.58 16.41 19.30
N GLU A 148 44.70 17.58 18.67
CA GLU A 148 44.58 18.90 19.29
C GLU A 148 43.22 19.09 19.96
N VAL A 149 42.13 18.96 19.19
CA VAL A 149 40.74 19.10 19.70
C VAL A 149 40.42 18.09 20.82
N LEU A 150 40.94 16.85 20.74
CA LEU A 150 40.78 15.85 21.79
C LEU A 150 41.53 16.22 23.07
N LYS A 151 42.77 16.74 22.93
CA LYS A 151 43.63 17.16 24.03
C LYS A 151 43.07 18.39 24.74
N GLU A 152 42.59 19.40 24.01
CA GLU A 152 41.90 20.57 24.58
C GLU A 152 40.66 20.16 25.39
N ALA A 153 39.90 19.19 24.91
CA ALA A 153 38.70 18.70 25.57
C ALA A 153 38.95 17.67 26.70
N GLY A 154 40.21 17.25 26.92
CA GLY A 154 40.57 16.23 27.90
C GLY A 154 40.02 14.83 27.58
N ILE A 155 39.78 14.50 26.30
CA ILE A 155 39.20 13.22 25.87
C ILE A 155 40.32 12.25 25.49
N ASP A 156 40.69 11.36 26.42
CA ASP A 156 41.62 10.27 26.13
C ASP A 156 41.01 9.22 25.18
N ILE A 157 41.86 8.56 24.39
CA ILE A 157 41.49 7.48 23.47
C ILE A 157 42.40 6.28 23.72
N ASP A 158 41.78 5.21 24.25
CA ASP A 158 42.38 3.87 24.34
C ASP A 158 42.91 3.46 22.96
N LYS A 159 44.20 3.10 22.89
CA LYS A 159 44.89 2.71 21.66
C LYS A 159 44.62 1.26 21.25
N SER A 160 43.96 0.49 22.11
CA SER A 160 43.58 -0.90 21.85
C SER A 160 42.16 -0.98 21.28
N ILE A 161 41.94 -1.99 20.42
CA ILE A 161 40.60 -2.34 19.93
C ILE A 161 40.37 -3.81 20.24
N ASP A 162 39.47 -4.08 21.19
CA ASP A 162 39.10 -5.46 21.46
C ASP A 162 38.11 -5.98 20.41
N PHE A 163 38.61 -6.83 19.51
CA PHE A 163 37.78 -7.57 18.56
C PHE A 163 37.15 -8.84 19.18
N LYS A 164 37.43 -9.17 20.45
CA LYS A 164 36.83 -10.32 21.16
C LYS A 164 35.44 -10.02 21.75
N GLU A 165 35.11 -8.74 21.96
CA GLU A 165 33.75 -8.30 22.35
C GLU A 165 32.71 -8.87 21.37
N GLU A 166 31.86 -9.79 21.82
CA GLU A 166 30.76 -10.28 20.99
C GLU A 166 29.75 -9.17 20.73
N LEU A 167 29.37 -9.04 19.45
CA LEU A 167 28.37 -8.09 18.99
C LEU A 167 27.06 -8.85 18.75
N PRO A 168 26.03 -8.68 19.61
CA PRO A 168 24.79 -9.42 19.48
C PRO A 168 23.99 -8.90 18.28
N VAL A 169 23.50 -9.83 17.47
CA VAL A 169 22.63 -9.56 16.30
C VAL A 169 21.16 -9.52 16.71
N GLU A 170 20.81 -10.23 17.78
CA GLU A 170 19.55 -10.08 18.49
C GLU A 170 19.66 -8.86 19.41
N GLU A 171 18.65 -7.99 19.42
CA GLU A 171 18.71 -6.71 20.15
C GLU A 171 17.55 -6.61 21.12
N GLU A 172 17.85 -6.33 22.38
CA GLU A 172 16.82 -6.01 23.38
C GLU A 172 16.26 -4.61 23.12
N VAL A 173 14.93 -4.53 23.00
CA VAL A 173 14.20 -3.26 22.89
C VAL A 173 13.63 -2.90 24.25
N GLN A 174 14.13 -1.82 24.86
CA GLN A 174 13.63 -1.30 26.12
C GLN A 174 12.33 -0.52 25.91
N TRP A 175 11.22 -1.05 26.42
CA TRP A 175 9.88 -0.46 26.33
C TRP A 175 9.54 0.35 27.58
N ILE A 176 8.70 1.38 27.39
CA ILE A 176 7.92 2.01 28.44
C ILE A 176 6.42 1.91 28.10
N LYS A 177 5.58 1.84 29.14
CA LYS A 177 4.11 1.82 29.10
C LYS A 177 3.58 2.88 30.08
N PRO A 178 2.41 3.50 29.88
CA PRO A 178 1.80 4.31 30.93
C PRO A 178 1.39 3.45 32.15
N GLU A 179 1.79 3.84 33.37
CA GLU A 179 1.44 3.14 34.62
C GLU A 179 -0.08 3.09 34.88
N LEU A 180 -0.78 4.16 34.47
CA LEU A 180 -2.22 4.35 34.61
C LEU A 180 -2.83 4.63 33.22
N PRO A 181 -4.13 4.32 33.02
CA PRO A 181 -4.86 4.85 31.86
C PRO A 181 -4.87 6.38 31.95
N VAL A 182 -4.02 7.02 31.15
CA VAL A 182 -3.96 8.48 31.05
C VAL A 182 -5.34 8.98 30.66
N HIS A 183 -5.95 9.82 31.50
CA HIS A 183 -7.25 10.43 31.19
C HIS A 183 -7.19 11.06 29.79
N SER A 184 -8.20 10.77 28.96
CA SER A 184 -8.27 11.17 27.55
C SER A 184 -7.88 12.64 27.36
N LEU A 185 -6.69 12.88 26.80
CA LEU A 185 -6.13 14.23 26.69
C LEU A 185 -6.86 15.00 25.58
N ASP A 186 -7.83 15.80 26.00
CA ASP A 186 -8.70 16.57 25.11
C ASP A 186 -7.99 17.80 24.54
N PHE A 187 -8.40 18.19 23.34
CA PHE A 187 -7.80 19.33 22.64
C PHE A 187 -7.86 20.65 23.45
N PRO A 188 -8.97 21.02 24.12
CA PRO A 188 -9.01 22.16 25.03
C PRO A 188 -7.90 22.18 26.09
N SER A 189 -7.72 21.10 26.85
CA SER A 189 -6.65 21.03 27.88
C SER A 189 -5.25 21.08 27.28
N LEU A 190 -5.04 20.39 26.15
CA LEU A 190 -3.76 20.40 25.43
C LEU A 190 -3.44 21.77 24.80
N SER A 191 -4.44 22.58 24.45
CA SER A 191 -4.21 23.85 23.74
C SER A 191 -3.30 24.83 24.48
N GLY A 192 -3.34 24.82 25.82
CA GLY A 192 -2.48 25.61 26.70
C GLY A 192 -1.10 25.01 26.99
N TRP A 193 -0.80 23.81 26.49
CA TRP A 193 0.51 23.15 26.66
C TRP A 193 1.58 23.65 25.68
N ARG A 194 1.16 24.23 24.54
CA ARG A 194 2.06 24.74 23.51
C ARG A 194 2.74 26.03 23.97
N LYS A 195 4.07 26.04 23.97
CA LYS A 195 4.88 27.24 24.22
C LYS A 195 5.58 27.69 22.95
N ILE A 196 5.32 28.94 22.56
CA ILE A 196 6.06 29.65 21.51
C ILE A 196 7.20 30.42 22.18
N GLY A 197 8.34 30.54 21.51
CA GLY A 197 9.48 31.33 21.96
C GLY A 197 10.53 31.49 20.86
N LEU A 198 11.70 32.05 21.19
CA LEU A 198 12.78 32.21 20.22
C LEU A 198 13.29 30.86 19.71
N ARG A 199 13.55 30.80 18.40
CA ARG A 199 14.07 29.62 17.72
C ARG A 199 15.46 29.24 18.23
N ARG A 200 15.66 27.96 18.56
CA ARG A 200 16.94 27.45 19.09
C ARG A 200 18.02 27.43 18.00
N SER A 201 19.23 27.87 18.35
CA SER A 201 20.39 27.97 17.45
C SER A 201 21.42 26.83 17.59
N GLY A 202 21.16 25.85 18.44
CA GLY A 202 22.04 24.70 18.67
C GLY A 202 21.55 23.82 19.83
N ILE A 203 22.11 22.62 19.95
CA ILE A 203 21.75 21.62 20.99
C ILE A 203 22.71 21.58 22.20
N SER A 204 23.76 22.43 22.22
CA SER A 204 24.83 22.38 23.23
C SER A 204 24.37 22.70 24.66
N GLY A 205 23.20 23.32 24.83
CA GLY A 205 22.58 23.59 26.14
C GLY A 205 21.47 22.61 26.55
N GLU A 206 21.13 21.60 25.74
CA GLU A 206 19.95 20.73 25.95
C GLU A 206 20.22 19.58 26.96
N THR A 207 20.72 19.93 28.14
CA THR A 207 21.08 18.98 29.22
C THR A 207 19.88 18.54 30.07
N SER A 208 18.65 18.92 29.72
CA SER A 208 17.45 18.53 30.50
C SER A 208 17.09 17.05 30.41
N PHE A 209 17.63 16.32 29.42
CA PHE A 209 17.27 14.93 29.13
C PHE A 209 18.49 14.03 28.82
N VAL A 210 19.70 14.47 29.13
CA VAL A 210 20.98 13.76 28.93
C VAL A 210 22.00 14.24 29.94
N ASP A 211 22.99 13.41 30.30
CA ASP A 211 24.10 13.87 31.13
C ASP A 211 24.93 14.94 30.40
N ALA A 212 25.32 15.99 31.12
CA ALA A 212 26.00 17.14 30.53
C ALA A 212 27.42 16.81 30.05
N GLU A 213 28.13 15.90 30.72
CA GLU A 213 29.47 15.49 30.31
C GLU A 213 29.40 14.51 29.12
N VAL A 214 28.43 13.59 29.12
CA VAL A 214 28.13 12.73 27.97
C VAL A 214 27.79 13.57 26.73
N LEU A 215 26.97 14.62 26.86
CA LEU A 215 26.65 15.53 25.76
C LEU A 215 27.90 16.29 25.28
N ARG A 216 28.69 16.87 26.20
CA ARG A 216 29.97 17.55 25.89
C ARG A 216 30.90 16.64 25.08
N ASN A 217 31.16 15.44 25.60
CA ASN A 217 32.05 14.46 24.99
C ASN A 217 31.55 14.01 23.60
N LEU A 218 30.24 13.84 23.42
CA LEU A 218 29.63 13.51 22.13
C LEU A 218 29.80 14.65 21.10
N LEU A 219 29.55 15.91 21.49
CA LEU A 219 29.63 17.05 20.57
C LEU A 219 31.10 17.33 20.15
N VAL A 220 32.05 17.23 21.08
CA VAL A 220 33.49 17.32 20.73
C VAL A 220 33.88 16.22 19.74
N LEU A 221 33.54 14.96 20.02
CA LEU A 221 33.86 13.84 19.15
C LEU A 221 33.17 13.91 17.78
N LYS A 222 31.97 14.51 17.68
CA LYS A 222 31.35 14.85 16.39
C LYS A 222 32.20 15.91 15.64
N LYS A 223 32.66 16.97 16.33
CA LYS A 223 33.45 18.06 15.73
C LYS A 223 34.84 17.64 15.24
N CYS A 224 35.50 16.67 15.89
CA CYS A 224 36.77 16.12 15.42
C CYS A 224 36.72 15.69 13.94
N PHE A 225 35.61 15.11 13.47
CA PHE A 225 35.47 14.65 12.09
C PHE A 225 35.14 15.74 11.07
N ASN A 226 34.91 16.99 11.50
CA ASN A 226 34.67 18.12 10.59
C ASN A 226 35.95 18.60 9.87
N VAL A 227 37.14 18.14 10.29
CA VAL A 227 38.41 18.48 9.62
C VAL A 227 38.74 17.55 8.45
N LEU A 228 38.05 16.40 8.34
CA LEU A 228 38.26 15.41 7.28
C LEU A 228 37.46 15.78 6.02
N THR A 229 37.92 15.33 4.85
CA THR A 229 37.05 15.36 3.68
C THR A 229 35.89 14.37 3.84
N GLU A 230 34.79 14.61 3.11
CA GLU A 230 33.63 13.73 3.19
C GLU A 230 33.98 12.28 2.79
N HIS A 231 34.82 12.12 1.76
CA HIS A 231 35.31 10.83 1.28
C HIS A 231 35.99 10.03 2.40
N ASP A 232 36.94 10.66 3.09
CA ASP A 232 37.77 9.97 4.09
C ASP A 232 36.91 9.62 5.32
N TYR A 233 36.01 10.52 5.73
CA TYR A 233 34.97 10.24 6.73
C TYR A 233 34.03 9.09 6.29
N GLN A 234 33.67 9.00 5.00
CA GLN A 234 32.88 7.87 4.47
C GLN A 234 33.65 6.55 4.60
N GLN A 235 34.92 6.52 4.22
CA GLN A 235 35.79 5.34 4.26
C GLN A 235 36.05 4.87 5.70
N ILE A 236 36.52 5.76 6.59
CA ILE A 236 36.83 5.44 8.01
C ILE A 236 35.61 4.83 8.69
N ARG A 237 34.43 5.44 8.50
CA ARG A 237 33.15 4.96 9.02
C ARG A 237 32.76 3.58 8.47
N ALA A 238 33.06 3.30 7.20
CA ALA A 238 32.80 2.01 6.56
C ALA A 238 33.79 0.92 6.98
N ARG A 239 35.07 1.27 7.21
CA ARG A 239 36.09 0.37 7.76
C ARG A 239 35.80 0.02 9.23
N SER A 240 35.40 1.00 10.05
CA SER A 240 35.18 0.83 11.49
C SER A 240 33.84 0.19 11.89
N ASN A 241 32.78 0.33 11.08
CA ASN A 241 31.46 -0.21 11.40
C ASN A 241 31.38 -1.73 11.12
N PRO A 242 31.21 -2.58 12.14
CA PRO A 242 31.12 -4.04 11.97
C PRO A 242 29.87 -4.49 11.20
N PHE A 243 28.81 -3.67 11.15
CA PHE A 243 27.58 -3.98 10.42
C PHE A 243 27.57 -3.44 8.97
N GLU A 244 28.59 -2.72 8.50
CA GLU A 244 28.51 -2.05 7.19
C GLU A 244 28.38 -3.04 6.01
N ALA A 245 28.93 -4.26 6.13
CA ALA A 245 28.82 -5.32 5.13
C ALA A 245 27.38 -5.82 4.89
N VAL A 246 26.44 -5.58 5.82
CA VAL A 246 24.99 -5.76 5.59
C VAL A 246 24.54 -4.94 4.38
N GLY A 247 25.16 -3.77 4.15
CA GLY A 247 24.94 -2.91 2.99
C GLY A 247 23.47 -2.54 2.83
N LYS A 248 22.95 -2.73 1.61
CA LYS A 248 21.51 -2.61 1.29
C LYS A 248 20.80 -3.97 1.16
N GLY A 249 21.53 -5.07 1.37
CA GLY A 249 21.07 -6.43 1.07
C GLY A 249 20.34 -6.52 -0.29
N PRO A 250 19.17 -7.15 -0.34
CA PRO A 250 18.40 -7.35 -1.58
C PRO A 250 17.55 -6.15 -2.01
N PHE A 251 17.59 -5.02 -1.27
CA PHE A 251 16.67 -3.89 -1.43
C PHE A 251 17.25 -2.76 -2.27
N ILE A 252 16.39 -1.85 -2.75
CA ILE A 252 16.75 -0.64 -3.50
C ILE A 252 17.75 0.22 -2.72
N CYS A 253 17.48 0.48 -1.45
CA CYS A 253 18.33 1.23 -0.52
C CYS A 253 18.35 0.57 0.87
N ARG A 254 19.27 1.01 1.74
CA ARG A 254 19.51 0.40 3.07
C ARG A 254 18.33 0.48 4.04
N ALA A 255 17.37 1.36 3.79
CA ALA A 255 16.15 1.48 4.59
C ALA A 255 15.42 0.13 4.71
N GLY A 256 15.40 -0.70 3.66
CA GLY A 256 14.81 -2.04 3.72
C GLY A 256 15.51 -2.99 4.70
N MET A 257 16.85 -2.89 4.85
CA MET A 257 17.57 -3.66 5.88
C MET A 257 17.28 -3.15 7.29
N LYS A 258 16.99 -1.84 7.46
CA LYS A 258 16.53 -1.32 8.76
C LYS A 258 15.17 -1.88 9.15
N MET A 259 14.23 -1.95 8.22
CA MET A 259 12.91 -2.56 8.49
C MET A 259 13.00 -4.07 8.69
N ALA A 260 13.90 -4.77 8.00
CA ALA A 260 14.20 -6.17 8.29
C ALA A 260 14.70 -6.38 9.72
N ASN A 261 15.65 -5.54 10.16
CA ASN A 261 16.21 -5.57 11.49
C ASN A 261 15.17 -5.22 12.56
N LEU A 262 14.39 -4.15 12.37
CA LEU A 262 13.34 -3.72 13.29
C LEU A 262 12.20 -4.74 13.37
N ASP A 263 11.71 -5.26 12.26
CA ASP A 263 10.65 -6.28 12.26
C ASP A 263 11.11 -7.55 12.98
N ALA A 264 12.35 -8.00 12.76
CA ALA A 264 12.91 -9.19 13.41
C ALA A 264 12.98 -9.07 14.94
N ILE A 265 13.57 -7.99 15.48
CA ILE A 265 13.67 -7.76 16.94
C ILE A 265 12.31 -7.50 17.59
N LEU A 266 11.30 -7.15 16.78
CA LEU A 266 9.89 -7.03 17.19
C LEU A 266 9.10 -8.34 16.99
N SER A 267 9.79 -9.48 16.86
CA SER A 267 9.23 -10.82 16.64
C SER A 267 8.34 -10.93 15.38
N PHE A 268 8.74 -10.22 14.33
CA PHE A 268 8.02 -10.01 13.06
C PHE A 268 6.67 -9.29 13.20
N GLY A 269 6.46 -8.55 14.30
CA GLY A 269 5.19 -7.88 14.59
C GLY A 269 4.79 -6.79 13.61
N LEU A 270 5.73 -6.12 12.93
CA LEU A 270 5.39 -5.07 11.95
C LEU A 270 4.72 -5.69 10.71
N THR A 271 5.13 -6.89 10.32
CA THR A 271 4.54 -7.60 9.17
C THR A 271 3.54 -8.71 9.55
N GLN A 272 3.51 -9.12 10.82
CA GLN A 272 2.55 -10.07 11.39
C GLN A 272 1.92 -9.50 12.68
N PRO A 273 1.13 -8.41 12.55
CA PRO A 273 0.60 -7.68 13.69
C PRO A 273 -0.44 -8.50 14.46
N ASN A 274 -0.35 -8.38 15.78
CA ASN A 274 -1.26 -8.97 16.76
C ASN A 274 -1.74 -7.89 17.74
N SER A 275 -2.85 -8.14 18.44
CA SER A 275 -3.32 -7.28 19.54
C SER A 275 -2.47 -7.46 20.80
N PRO A 276 -2.62 -6.62 21.85
CA PRO A 276 -2.02 -6.86 23.16
C PRO A 276 -2.34 -8.25 23.72
N ALA A 277 -3.55 -8.76 23.45
CA ALA A 277 -4.02 -10.10 23.81
C ALA A 277 -3.50 -11.23 22.88
N ARG A 278 -2.56 -10.93 21.98
CA ARG A 278 -1.97 -11.83 20.97
C ARG A 278 -2.94 -12.37 19.91
N ASN A 279 -4.13 -11.78 19.77
CA ASN A 279 -5.05 -12.12 18.68
C ASN A 279 -4.50 -11.62 17.33
N VAL A 280 -4.72 -12.36 16.25
CA VAL A 280 -4.28 -11.95 14.90
C VAL A 280 -5.16 -10.80 14.39
N LEU A 281 -4.57 -9.67 14.02
CA LEU A 281 -5.32 -8.46 13.62
C LEU A 281 -5.79 -8.47 12.15
N ILE A 282 -5.34 -9.43 11.34
CA ILE A 282 -5.66 -9.52 9.91
C ILE A 282 -6.51 -10.77 9.68
N GLY A 283 -7.76 -10.60 9.22
CA GLY A 283 -8.60 -11.73 8.83
C GLY A 283 -7.99 -12.54 7.66
N PRO A 284 -8.32 -13.84 7.50
CA PRO A 284 -7.74 -14.67 6.42
C PRO A 284 -7.95 -14.08 5.03
N ASN A 285 -9.09 -13.40 4.82
CA ASN A 285 -9.46 -12.74 3.56
C ASN A 285 -9.18 -11.22 3.55
N GLU A 286 -8.61 -10.64 4.61
CA GLU A 286 -8.33 -9.19 4.72
C GLU A 286 -6.91 -8.83 4.26
N LEU A 287 -6.73 -7.66 3.63
CA LEU A 287 -5.43 -7.13 3.24
C LEU A 287 -4.67 -6.49 4.41
N PHE A 288 -3.35 -6.67 4.44
CA PHE A 288 -2.49 -5.88 5.31
C PHE A 288 -2.29 -4.49 4.73
N TYR A 289 -3.14 -3.55 5.15
CA TYR A 289 -2.98 -2.13 4.83
C TYR A 289 -1.82 -1.51 5.62
N PHE A 290 -0.93 -0.79 4.93
CA PHE A 290 0.17 -0.03 5.53
C PHE A 290 0.38 1.34 4.84
N ALA A 291 1.05 2.27 5.52
CA ALA A 291 1.46 3.56 4.96
C ALA A 291 2.97 3.79 5.12
N ASP A 292 3.59 4.50 4.17
CA ASP A 292 5.03 4.80 4.14
C ASP A 292 5.25 6.28 3.78
N VAL A 293 5.72 7.08 4.74
CA VAL A 293 5.71 8.56 4.68
C VAL A 293 7.14 9.10 4.68
N CYS A 294 7.41 10.12 3.84
CA CYS A 294 8.73 10.72 3.62
C CYS A 294 9.81 9.68 3.27
N ALA A 295 9.42 8.64 2.54
CA ALA A 295 10.16 7.37 2.46
C ALA A 295 10.82 7.07 1.10
N GLY A 296 10.87 8.04 0.17
CA GLY A 296 11.54 7.85 -1.13
C GLY A 296 13.00 7.39 -0.98
N PRO A 297 13.48 6.39 -1.74
CA PRO A 297 12.84 5.77 -2.90
C PRO A 297 11.87 4.60 -2.61
N GLY A 298 11.58 4.29 -1.33
CA GLY A 298 10.59 3.29 -0.93
C GLY A 298 11.15 2.01 -0.30
N GLY A 299 12.38 2.01 0.23
CA GLY A 299 13.01 0.81 0.78
C GLY A 299 12.27 0.18 1.97
N PHE A 300 11.53 0.97 2.75
CA PHE A 300 10.64 0.47 3.80
C PHE A 300 9.47 -0.33 3.22
N SER A 301 8.76 0.26 2.25
CA SER A 301 7.73 -0.43 1.46
C SER A 301 8.23 -1.70 0.77
N GLU A 302 9.43 -1.70 0.19
CA GLU A 302 9.98 -2.91 -0.45
C GLU A 302 10.17 -4.06 0.54
N TYR A 303 10.62 -3.79 1.78
CA TYR A 303 10.68 -4.82 2.83
C TYR A 303 9.30 -5.39 3.17
N VAL A 304 8.31 -4.51 3.38
CA VAL A 304 6.94 -4.94 3.69
C VAL A 304 6.35 -5.76 2.54
N LEU A 305 6.57 -5.36 1.29
CA LEU A 305 6.09 -6.08 0.11
C LEU A 305 6.88 -7.37 -0.15
N LEU A 306 8.14 -7.50 0.26
CA LEU A 306 8.85 -8.80 0.30
C LEU A 306 8.15 -9.77 1.26
N ARG A 307 7.69 -9.32 2.43
CA ARG A 307 7.03 -10.17 3.44
C ARG A 307 5.58 -10.49 3.13
N LYS A 308 4.81 -9.49 2.68
CA LYS A 308 3.36 -9.60 2.47
C LYS A 308 3.00 -9.93 1.03
N ASN A 309 3.90 -9.67 0.08
CA ASN A 309 3.59 -9.71 -1.35
C ASN A 309 2.35 -8.84 -1.65
N TRP A 310 1.55 -9.19 -2.66
CA TRP A 310 0.27 -8.53 -2.94
C TRP A 310 -0.77 -8.60 -1.80
N CYS A 311 -0.61 -9.48 -0.80
CA CYS A 311 -1.48 -9.46 0.39
C CYS A 311 -1.24 -8.25 1.29
N GLY A 312 -0.25 -7.40 0.99
CA GLY A 312 -0.10 -6.05 1.54
C GLY A 312 -0.52 -4.99 0.52
N LYS A 313 -1.36 -4.03 0.95
CA LYS A 313 -1.73 -2.83 0.19
C LYS A 313 -1.07 -1.62 0.86
N GLY A 314 -0.19 -0.94 0.13
CA GLY A 314 0.60 0.17 0.65
C GLY A 314 0.19 1.52 0.06
N PHE A 315 0.21 2.56 0.89
CA PHE A 315 -0.04 3.94 0.50
C PHE A 315 1.19 4.81 0.83
N GLY A 316 1.73 5.53 -0.15
CA GLY A 316 2.95 6.32 0.00
C GLY A 316 2.72 7.82 -0.10
N MET A 317 3.44 8.63 0.69
CA MET A 317 3.56 10.07 0.43
C MET A 317 5.00 10.55 0.67
N THR A 318 5.63 11.12 -0.36
CA THR A 318 7.00 11.66 -0.34
C THR A 318 7.12 12.82 -1.34
N LEU A 319 8.14 13.67 -1.17
CA LEU A 319 8.42 14.79 -2.08
C LEU A 319 8.75 14.29 -3.50
N LYS A 320 8.16 14.90 -4.52
CA LYS A 320 8.44 14.56 -5.92
C LYS A 320 9.87 14.83 -6.38
N GLY A 321 10.26 14.18 -7.47
CA GLY A 321 11.52 14.43 -8.17
C GLY A 321 12.67 13.57 -7.64
N LYS A 322 13.72 14.19 -7.07
CA LYS A 322 14.91 13.45 -6.58
C LYS A 322 14.66 12.60 -5.34
N LEU A 323 13.56 12.84 -4.62
CA LEU A 323 13.17 12.15 -3.37
C LEU A 323 11.87 11.35 -3.54
N ASP A 324 11.49 11.07 -4.80
CA ASP A 324 10.27 10.34 -5.16
C ASP A 324 10.42 8.83 -4.91
N PHE A 325 9.32 8.08 -4.98
CA PHE A 325 9.35 6.62 -4.94
C PHE A 325 9.83 6.03 -6.26
N ASP A 326 10.75 5.06 -6.22
CA ASP A 326 11.12 4.23 -7.37
C ASP A 326 10.69 2.77 -7.14
N ILE A 327 9.36 2.58 -7.08
CA ILE A 327 8.73 1.26 -6.97
C ILE A 327 9.01 0.34 -8.16
N TRP A 328 9.48 0.89 -9.29
CA TRP A 328 9.76 0.11 -10.50
C TRP A 328 11.17 -0.48 -10.50
N SER A 329 12.09 0.10 -9.74
CA SER A 329 13.40 -0.49 -9.39
C SER A 329 13.36 -1.43 -8.17
N PHE A 330 12.21 -1.62 -7.51
CA PHE A 330 12.07 -2.68 -6.50
C PHE A 330 12.41 -4.03 -7.12
N ALA A 331 13.35 -4.74 -6.50
CA ALA A 331 13.76 -6.08 -6.85
C ALA A 331 12.77 -7.13 -6.31
N HIS A 332 12.08 -6.81 -5.20
CA HIS A 332 11.24 -7.76 -4.45
C HIS A 332 9.81 -7.26 -4.20
N GLY A 333 8.94 -8.22 -3.82
CA GLY A 333 7.53 -7.97 -3.54
C GLY A 333 6.66 -7.71 -4.77
N SER A 334 5.45 -7.21 -4.52
CA SER A 334 4.52 -6.71 -5.54
C SER A 334 4.43 -5.18 -5.47
N PRO A 335 5.32 -4.42 -6.14
CA PRO A 335 5.18 -2.95 -6.22
C PRO A 335 3.84 -2.52 -6.82
N GLU A 336 3.18 -3.40 -7.58
CA GLU A 336 1.86 -3.16 -8.15
C GLU A 336 0.74 -3.09 -7.09
N SER A 337 0.97 -3.47 -5.82
CA SER A 337 0.06 -3.21 -4.69
C SER A 337 0.49 -2.03 -3.79
N PHE A 338 1.44 -1.21 -4.26
CA PHE A 338 1.75 0.10 -3.67
C PHE A 338 1.13 1.24 -4.49
N GLU A 339 0.81 2.35 -3.82
CA GLU A 339 0.19 3.52 -4.46
C GLU A 339 0.74 4.84 -3.87
N PRO A 340 1.65 5.53 -4.59
CA PRO A 340 2.08 6.88 -4.24
C PRO A 340 0.95 7.90 -4.42
N PHE A 341 0.72 8.71 -3.40
CA PHE A 341 -0.24 9.80 -3.37
C PHE A 341 0.45 11.07 -2.89
N TYR A 342 0.32 12.17 -3.64
CA TYR A 342 1.15 13.37 -3.48
C TYR A 342 0.38 14.57 -2.87
N GLY A 343 -0.74 14.30 -2.21
CA GLY A 343 -1.60 15.33 -1.65
C GLY A 343 -2.33 16.18 -2.71
N HIS A 344 -3.15 17.12 -2.24
CA HIS A 344 -3.95 18.02 -3.07
C HIS A 344 -3.10 19.00 -3.88
N ALA A 345 -1.97 19.48 -3.34
CA ALA A 345 -1.02 20.30 -4.09
C ALA A 345 -0.20 19.48 -5.11
N GLY A 346 -0.19 18.15 -4.97
CA GLY A 346 0.43 17.24 -5.93
C GLY A 346 1.96 17.21 -5.90
N ASP A 347 2.61 17.80 -4.90
CA ASP A 347 4.06 17.84 -4.69
C ASP A 347 4.56 16.80 -3.67
N GLY A 348 3.67 16.24 -2.84
CA GLY A 348 3.96 15.30 -1.76
C GLY A 348 4.57 15.95 -0.51
N ASN A 349 4.48 17.27 -0.37
CA ASN A 349 5.04 17.99 0.78
C ASN A 349 4.21 17.75 2.05
N VAL A 350 4.78 17.01 3.00
CA VAL A 350 4.15 16.63 4.28
C VAL A 350 3.91 17.83 5.22
N TYR A 351 4.55 18.98 4.99
CA TYR A 351 4.35 20.18 5.80
C TYR A 351 3.04 20.89 5.45
N ASN A 352 2.49 20.70 4.24
CA ASN A 352 1.28 21.37 3.78
C ASN A 352 0.02 20.67 4.35
N PRO A 353 -0.84 21.36 5.14
CA PRO A 353 -2.05 20.77 5.73
C PRO A 353 -3.06 20.27 4.68
N SER A 354 -3.07 20.84 3.48
CA SER A 354 -3.91 20.38 2.37
C SER A 354 -3.47 18.99 1.87
N ASN A 355 -2.17 18.73 1.85
CA ASN A 355 -1.62 17.42 1.48
C ASN A 355 -1.87 16.36 2.54
N THR A 356 -1.62 16.66 3.82
CA THR A 356 -1.88 15.71 4.91
C THR A 356 -3.37 15.37 5.01
N THR A 357 -4.26 16.37 4.96
CA THR A 357 -5.72 16.16 5.01
C THR A 357 -6.23 15.33 3.82
N SER A 358 -5.75 15.60 2.61
CA SER A 358 -6.16 14.83 1.42
C SER A 358 -5.62 13.40 1.43
N PHE A 359 -4.39 13.17 1.93
CA PHE A 359 -3.85 11.82 2.13
C PHE A 359 -4.61 11.05 3.20
N ILE A 360 -4.99 11.69 4.31
CA ILE A 360 -5.85 11.11 5.37
C ILE A 360 -7.18 10.64 4.76
N ASN A 361 -7.90 11.53 4.08
CA ASN A 361 -9.19 11.20 3.46
C ASN A 361 -9.08 10.07 2.42
N TYR A 362 -8.02 10.08 1.62
CA TYR A 362 -7.77 9.06 0.59
C TYR A 362 -7.44 7.67 1.19
N VAL A 363 -6.59 7.60 2.23
CA VAL A 363 -6.25 6.33 2.88
C VAL A 363 -7.43 5.79 3.69
N LEU A 364 -8.17 6.64 4.42
CA LEU A 364 -9.35 6.20 5.18
C LEU A 364 -10.45 5.67 4.25
N SER A 365 -10.77 6.37 3.15
CA SER A 365 -11.72 5.85 2.15
C SER A 365 -11.24 4.56 1.47
N SER A 366 -9.93 4.42 1.24
CA SER A 366 -9.30 3.18 0.72
C SER A 366 -9.15 2.06 1.76
N THR A 367 -9.57 2.27 3.01
CA THR A 367 -9.50 1.30 4.11
C THR A 367 -10.81 1.18 4.89
N GLU A 368 -11.96 1.47 4.26
CA GLU A 368 -13.31 1.34 4.84
C GLU A 368 -13.51 2.18 6.11
N GLY A 369 -12.79 3.32 6.23
CA GLY A 369 -12.74 4.16 7.42
C GLY A 369 -11.91 3.59 8.57
N ARG A 370 -11.36 2.38 8.43
CA ARG A 370 -10.68 1.66 9.52
C ARG A 370 -9.20 2.04 9.70
N GLY A 371 -8.54 2.55 8.66
CA GLY A 371 -7.12 2.93 8.70
C GLY A 371 -6.14 1.75 8.51
N VAL A 372 -4.84 2.06 8.58
CA VAL A 372 -3.73 1.12 8.32
C VAL A 372 -3.28 0.37 9.58
N HIS A 373 -2.74 -0.84 9.42
CA HIS A 373 -2.16 -1.62 10.53
C HIS A 373 -0.80 -1.09 10.97
N LEU A 374 -0.06 -0.49 10.04
CA LEU A 374 1.31 0.00 10.22
C LEU A 374 1.47 1.31 9.46
N LEU A 375 2.00 2.34 10.11
CA LEU A 375 2.60 3.50 9.42
C LEU A 375 4.10 3.53 9.69
N MET A 376 4.87 3.73 8.62
CA MET A 376 6.33 3.85 8.64
C MET A 376 6.74 5.24 8.16
N ALA A 377 7.84 5.75 8.70
CA ALA A 377 8.35 7.08 8.42
C ALA A 377 9.89 7.10 8.51
N ASP A 378 10.61 7.35 7.39
CA ASP A 378 12.09 7.51 7.37
C ASP A 378 12.52 8.98 7.17
N GLY A 379 11.62 9.93 7.44
CA GLY A 379 11.78 11.34 7.13
C GLY A 379 13.07 11.95 7.68
N GLY A 380 13.84 12.55 6.78
CA GLY A 380 15.06 13.27 7.08
C GLY A 380 15.68 13.81 5.80
N PHE A 381 16.49 14.85 5.96
CA PHE A 381 17.20 15.52 4.88
C PHE A 381 18.67 15.68 5.29
N ASP A 382 19.55 15.89 4.31
CA ASP A 382 20.97 16.11 4.59
C ASP A 382 21.22 17.55 5.05
N ILE A 383 22.14 17.71 6.00
CA ILE A 383 22.39 18.96 6.73
C ILE A 383 23.88 19.03 7.04
N GLU A 384 24.53 20.12 6.60
CA GLU A 384 25.95 20.38 6.85
C GLU A 384 26.25 20.36 8.36
N ASN A 385 25.55 21.19 9.13
CA ASN A 385 25.61 21.18 10.60
C ASN A 385 24.65 20.14 11.20
N LYS A 386 25.18 18.94 11.42
CA LYS A 386 24.47 17.81 12.05
C LYS A 386 24.05 18.06 13.51
N GLU A 387 24.57 19.09 14.19
CA GLU A 387 24.09 19.49 15.53
C GLU A 387 22.70 20.15 15.46
N MET A 388 22.33 20.74 14.32
CA MET A 388 21.01 21.34 14.10
C MET A 388 19.94 20.33 13.67
N GLN A 389 20.32 19.06 13.44
CA GLN A 389 19.46 18.08 12.79
C GLN A 389 18.18 17.73 13.58
N GLU A 390 18.22 17.78 14.92
CA GLU A 390 16.99 17.65 15.72
C GLU A 390 16.07 18.86 15.50
N ILE A 391 16.58 20.08 15.75
CA ILE A 391 15.81 21.34 15.73
C ILE A 391 15.18 21.59 14.35
N LEU A 392 15.90 21.29 13.27
CA LEU A 392 15.39 21.44 11.91
C LEU A 392 14.37 20.34 11.53
N SER A 393 14.37 19.20 12.23
CA SER A 393 13.40 18.11 12.00
C SER A 393 12.08 18.28 12.78
N SER A 394 11.95 19.30 13.63
CA SER A 394 10.75 19.52 14.46
C SER A 394 9.43 19.45 13.68
N GLN A 395 9.36 20.08 12.50
CA GLN A 395 8.17 20.08 11.65
C GLN A 395 7.90 18.72 10.98
N ILE A 396 8.95 17.99 10.55
CA ILE A 396 8.78 16.65 9.94
C ILE A 396 8.39 15.60 10.99
N TYR A 397 8.86 15.73 12.23
CA TYR A 397 8.42 14.87 13.33
C TYR A 397 6.92 15.07 13.63
N ILE A 398 6.44 16.31 13.79
CA ILE A 398 4.99 16.57 13.97
C ILE A 398 4.19 16.02 12.79
N SER A 399 4.62 16.30 11.55
CA SER A 399 3.90 15.85 10.35
C SER A 399 3.74 14.33 10.29
N GLN A 400 4.81 13.58 10.62
CA GLN A 400 4.79 12.11 10.62
C GLN A 400 3.98 11.54 11.79
N CYS A 401 4.06 12.13 12.99
CA CYS A 401 3.29 11.70 14.17
C CYS A 401 1.79 12.03 14.05
N LEU A 402 1.44 13.18 13.47
CA LEU A 402 0.06 13.55 13.13
C LEU A 402 -0.57 12.53 12.18
N LEU A 403 0.14 12.20 11.09
CA LEU A 403 -0.31 11.18 10.14
C LEU A 403 -0.42 9.80 10.80
N ALA A 404 0.48 9.45 11.73
CA ALA A 404 0.37 8.21 12.49
C ALA A 404 -0.93 8.13 13.31
N LEU A 405 -1.26 9.17 14.08
CA LEU A 405 -2.49 9.19 14.89
C LEU A 405 -3.76 9.24 14.04
N ALA A 406 -3.72 9.92 12.88
CA ALA A 406 -4.87 10.05 11.98
C ALA A 406 -5.11 8.86 11.03
N LEU A 407 -4.11 7.98 10.83
CA LEU A 407 -4.19 6.87 9.87
C LEU A 407 -4.12 5.47 10.48
N ILE A 408 -3.46 5.29 11.63
CA ILE A 408 -3.29 3.96 12.23
C ILE A 408 -4.59 3.52 12.90
N ARG A 409 -5.02 2.28 12.63
CA ARG A 409 -6.19 1.64 13.28
C ARG A 409 -5.91 1.30 14.75
N PRO A 410 -6.92 1.14 15.62
CA PRO A 410 -6.72 0.57 16.97
C PRO A 410 -5.94 -0.74 16.91
N ASP A 411 -5.09 -0.99 17.92
CA ASP A 411 -4.06 -2.05 17.95
C ASP A 411 -2.97 -1.97 16.85
N GLY A 412 -2.98 -0.97 15.96
CA GLY A 412 -1.94 -0.77 14.95
C GLY A 412 -0.60 -0.26 15.51
N MET A 413 0.44 -0.23 14.66
CA MET A 413 1.83 0.08 15.02
C MET A 413 2.38 1.30 14.26
N PHE A 414 3.36 1.98 14.87
CA PHE A 414 4.08 3.11 14.27
C PHE A 414 5.60 2.90 14.35
N VAL A 415 6.31 3.25 13.28
CA VAL A 415 7.78 3.34 13.25
C VAL A 415 8.19 4.65 12.61
N CYS A 416 8.83 5.53 13.37
CA CYS A 416 9.33 6.82 12.89
C CYS A 416 10.82 6.96 13.16
N LYS A 417 11.58 7.33 12.14
CA LYS A 417 12.94 7.82 12.28
C LYS A 417 12.97 9.10 13.10
N LEU A 418 13.91 9.16 14.04
CA LEU A 418 14.33 10.34 14.77
C LEU A 418 15.87 10.47 14.68
N PHE A 419 16.38 11.63 15.04
CA PHE A 419 17.81 11.89 15.21
C PHE A 419 18.15 12.03 16.70
N ASP A 420 18.87 13.06 17.11
CA ASP A 420 18.97 13.37 18.54
C ASP A 420 17.59 13.75 19.11
N THR A 421 17.42 13.49 20.41
CA THR A 421 16.15 13.55 21.15
C THR A 421 16.39 14.26 22.49
N LEU A 422 16.91 15.48 22.43
CA LEU A 422 17.40 16.25 23.58
C LEU A 422 16.50 17.44 23.94
N THR A 423 15.77 17.99 22.98
CA THR A 423 14.95 19.19 23.20
C THR A 423 13.62 18.87 23.89
N PRO A 424 13.08 19.79 24.72
CA PRO A 424 11.72 19.68 25.27
C PRO A 424 10.62 19.53 24.21
N PHE A 425 10.84 20.02 22.99
CA PHE A 425 9.94 19.81 21.86
C PHE A 425 9.86 18.33 21.48
N THR A 426 10.99 17.71 21.15
CA THR A 426 11.03 16.31 20.69
C THR A 426 10.57 15.36 21.79
N ILE A 427 10.98 15.60 23.04
CA ILE A 427 10.53 14.80 24.17
C ILE A 427 9.03 15.00 24.46
N GLY A 428 8.50 16.21 24.32
CA GLY A 428 7.06 16.47 24.38
C GLY A 428 6.28 15.72 23.31
N LEU A 429 6.79 15.64 22.08
CA LEU A 429 6.16 14.85 21.02
C LEU A 429 6.18 13.34 21.34
N ILE A 430 7.30 12.82 21.82
CA ILE A 430 7.42 11.41 22.24
C ILE A 430 6.46 11.10 23.41
N TYR A 431 6.28 12.03 24.35
CA TYR A 431 5.30 11.90 25.44
C TYR A 431 3.86 11.80 24.93
N LEU A 432 3.48 12.60 23.92
CA LEU A 432 2.16 12.51 23.30
C LEU A 432 1.94 11.18 22.57
N MET A 433 2.99 10.61 21.95
CA MET A 433 2.92 9.26 21.36
C MET A 433 2.87 8.16 22.44
N TYR A 434 3.55 8.34 23.57
CA TYR A 434 3.48 7.48 24.76
C TYR A 434 2.08 7.45 25.39
N CYS A 435 1.38 8.58 25.45
CA CYS A 435 -0.04 8.60 25.82
C CYS A 435 -0.96 7.89 24.80
N SER A 436 -0.58 7.89 23.51
CA SER A 436 -1.42 7.43 22.39
C SER A 436 -1.31 5.93 22.04
N PHE A 437 -0.34 5.22 22.62
CA PHE A 437 -0.06 3.80 22.35
C PHE A 437 0.12 3.02 23.66
N GLU A 438 0.02 1.70 23.64
CA GLU A 438 0.24 0.87 24.84
C GLU A 438 1.72 0.73 25.21
N LEU A 439 2.59 0.54 24.22
CA LEU A 439 4.04 0.46 24.41
C LEU A 439 4.76 1.41 23.47
N VAL A 440 5.78 2.10 23.99
CA VAL A 440 6.69 2.94 23.19
C VAL A 440 8.14 2.59 23.50
N ALA A 441 9.00 2.67 22.50
CA ALA A 441 10.45 2.53 22.65
C ALA A 441 11.22 3.51 21.75
N ILE A 442 12.38 3.97 22.21
CA ILE A 442 13.39 4.65 21.39
C ILE A 442 14.54 3.67 21.17
N HIS A 443 14.66 3.13 19.95
CA HIS A 443 15.63 2.09 19.62
C HIS A 443 16.61 2.53 18.53
N LYS A 444 17.90 2.18 18.66
CA LYS A 444 18.89 2.34 17.58
C LYS A 444 19.27 0.94 17.05
N PRO A 445 18.69 0.50 15.91
CA PRO A 445 18.95 -0.84 15.38
C PRO A 445 20.40 -0.99 14.88
N ASN A 446 20.97 -2.20 14.93
CA ASN A 446 22.33 -2.50 14.46
C ASN A 446 22.61 -2.08 13.00
N SER A 447 21.57 -2.13 12.15
CA SER A 447 21.57 -1.67 10.76
C SER A 447 21.65 -0.14 10.58
N SER A 448 21.44 0.65 11.65
CA SER A 448 21.72 2.09 11.67
C SER A 448 23.16 2.34 12.10
N ARG A 449 23.90 3.15 11.34
CA ARG A 449 25.34 3.38 11.53
C ARG A 449 25.63 3.86 12.97
N PRO A 450 26.52 3.21 13.73
CA PRO A 450 26.66 3.44 15.17
C PRO A 450 27.15 4.85 15.54
N ALA A 451 27.88 5.52 14.65
CA ALA A 451 28.40 6.88 14.87
C ALA A 451 27.40 8.03 14.57
N ASN A 452 26.21 7.76 14.01
CA ASN A 452 25.21 8.80 13.73
C ASN A 452 24.09 8.85 14.80
N SER A 453 23.40 9.98 14.88
CA SER A 453 22.32 10.21 15.86
C SER A 453 21.01 9.47 15.55
N GLU A 454 20.90 8.87 14.36
CA GLU A 454 19.68 8.21 13.86
C GLU A 454 19.23 7.09 14.80
N ARG A 455 17.96 7.14 15.21
CA ARG A 455 17.25 6.17 16.03
C ARG A 455 15.80 6.08 15.56
N TYR A 456 15.02 5.17 16.11
CA TYR A 456 13.63 4.94 15.75
C TYR A 456 12.73 5.00 16.97
N LEU A 457 11.72 5.86 16.91
CA LEU A 457 10.54 5.77 17.75
C LEU A 457 9.70 4.60 17.24
N VAL A 458 9.45 3.62 18.10
CA VAL A 458 8.61 2.45 17.80
C VAL A 458 7.45 2.44 18.78
N CYS A 459 6.22 2.48 18.28
CA CYS A 459 5.01 2.40 19.10
C CYS A 459 4.18 1.18 18.73
N LYS A 460 3.70 0.44 19.74
CA LYS A 460 2.81 -0.72 19.57
C LYS A 460 1.43 -0.43 20.13
N TRP A 461 0.43 -0.91 19.41
CA TRP A 461 -0.97 -0.92 19.80
C TRP A 461 -1.52 0.49 20.06
N LYS A 462 -1.92 1.19 18.99
CA LYS A 462 -2.57 2.50 19.08
C LYS A 462 -3.87 2.38 19.88
N LYS A 463 -4.05 3.28 20.85
CA LYS A 463 -5.28 3.41 21.65
C LYS A 463 -6.45 3.98 20.82
N PRO A 464 -7.71 3.76 21.22
CA PRO A 464 -8.85 4.39 20.58
C PRO A 464 -8.84 5.92 20.77
N ASP A 465 -8.75 6.38 22.02
CA ASP A 465 -9.08 7.76 22.43
C ASP A 465 -7.95 8.79 22.20
N THR A 466 -7.44 8.86 20.97
CA THR A 466 -6.28 9.72 20.60
C THR A 466 -6.67 11.07 19.99
N ASP A 467 -7.94 11.33 19.74
CA ASP A 467 -8.38 12.38 18.81
C ASP A 467 -8.10 13.81 19.31
N GLY A 468 -8.06 14.02 20.62
CA GLY A 468 -7.62 15.29 21.22
C GLY A 468 -6.13 15.57 20.96
N ILE A 469 -5.28 14.54 21.05
CA ILE A 469 -3.85 14.62 20.73
C ILE A 469 -3.64 14.83 19.23
N ALA A 470 -4.38 14.10 18.38
CA ALA A 470 -4.32 14.28 16.93
C ALA A 470 -4.74 15.71 16.52
N SER A 471 -5.82 16.24 17.12
CA SER A 471 -6.29 17.62 16.91
C SER A 471 -5.26 18.66 17.39
N TYR A 472 -4.59 18.39 18.50
CA TYR A 472 -3.51 19.25 19.02
C TYR A 472 -2.31 19.28 18.07
N LEU A 473 -1.81 18.12 17.63
CA LEU A 473 -0.73 18.04 16.65
C LEU A 473 -1.12 18.69 15.31
N ASN A 474 -2.39 18.60 14.89
CA ASN A 474 -2.90 19.29 13.70
C ASN A 474 -2.87 20.82 13.87
N SER A 475 -3.23 21.35 15.05
CA SER A 475 -3.10 22.78 15.36
C SER A 475 -1.64 23.24 15.31
N CYS A 476 -0.71 22.45 15.85
CA CYS A 476 0.72 22.74 15.80
C CYS A 476 1.29 22.65 14.37
N HIS A 477 0.86 21.67 13.58
CA HIS A 477 1.23 21.50 12.17
C HIS A 477 0.80 22.70 11.32
N ALA A 478 -0.47 23.11 11.42
CA ALA A 478 -1.00 24.27 10.72
C ALA A 478 -0.30 25.58 11.13
N LEU A 479 0.07 25.73 12.41
CA LEU A 479 0.82 26.89 12.90
C LEU A 479 2.23 26.95 12.27
N LEU A 480 3.00 25.86 12.35
CA LEU A 480 4.33 25.75 11.73
C LEU A 480 4.26 25.96 10.20
N TRP A 481 3.21 25.46 9.54
CA TRP A 481 2.99 25.71 8.12
C TRP A 481 2.76 27.19 7.81
N SER A 482 1.89 27.87 8.56
CA SER A 482 1.60 29.29 8.34
C SER A 482 2.86 30.17 8.41
N TRP A 483 3.80 29.81 9.26
CA TRP A 483 5.12 30.44 9.38
C TRP A 483 6.07 30.10 8.22
N THR A 484 6.00 28.87 7.71
CA THR A 484 6.81 28.39 6.57
C THR A 484 6.33 28.99 5.24
N GLU A 485 5.03 29.27 5.11
CA GLU A 485 4.40 29.75 3.87
C GLU A 485 4.51 31.27 3.67
N GLN A 486 4.63 32.06 4.74
CA GLN A 486 4.44 33.51 4.66
C GLN A 486 5.70 34.34 4.34
N GLN A 487 6.90 33.91 4.69
CA GLN A 487 8.14 34.70 4.51
C GLN A 487 9.37 33.84 4.18
N SER A 488 10.45 34.52 3.76
CA SER A 488 11.75 33.86 3.53
C SER A 488 12.30 33.27 4.82
N ILE A 489 13.03 32.16 4.72
CA ILE A 489 13.50 31.37 5.87
C ILE A 489 14.49 32.12 6.79
N LEU A 490 14.91 33.33 6.41
CA LEU A 490 15.91 34.17 7.05
C LEU A 490 15.34 35.12 8.12
N ASP A 491 14.08 35.55 7.98
CA ASP A 491 13.43 36.50 8.90
C ASP A 491 12.73 35.80 10.08
N TRP A 492 12.63 34.46 10.01
CA TRP A 492 11.84 33.63 10.92
C TRP A 492 12.53 33.38 12.28
N LYS A 493 12.07 34.06 13.33
CA LYS A 493 12.73 34.11 14.67
C LYS A 493 12.05 33.33 15.79
N GLU A 494 10.77 32.98 15.67
CA GLU A 494 10.05 32.21 16.70
C GLU A 494 10.03 30.72 16.36
N ASP A 495 9.64 29.86 17.29
CA ASP A 495 9.38 28.44 17.06
C ASP A 495 8.47 27.89 18.17
N ILE A 496 7.92 26.69 17.97
CA ILE A 496 7.30 25.93 19.06
C ILE A 496 8.44 25.29 19.87
N ILE A 497 8.69 25.77 21.09
CA ILE A 497 9.84 25.36 21.90
C ILE A 497 9.51 24.27 22.94
N GLU A 498 8.23 24.12 23.30
CA GLU A 498 7.68 23.04 24.14
C GLU A 498 6.29 22.64 23.57
N LEU A 499 6.06 21.35 23.37
CA LEU A 499 4.73 20.77 23.04
C LEU A 499 3.99 20.26 24.28
N VAL A 500 4.74 19.98 25.34
CA VAL A 500 4.27 19.55 26.66
C VAL A 500 5.14 20.33 27.66
N PRO A 501 4.57 21.02 28.66
CA PRO A 501 5.34 21.77 29.64
C PRO A 501 6.41 20.92 30.30
N LEU A 502 7.64 21.42 30.39
CA LEU A 502 8.78 20.70 30.98
C LEU A 502 8.52 20.20 32.42
N LYS A 503 7.60 20.86 33.14
CA LYS A 503 7.11 20.41 34.45
C LYS A 503 6.42 19.04 34.37
N ILE A 504 5.42 18.88 33.49
CA ILE A 504 4.66 17.63 33.32
C ILE A 504 5.60 16.49 32.89
N LEU A 505 6.53 16.78 31.98
CA LEU A 505 7.56 15.82 31.52
C LEU A 505 8.51 15.34 32.62
N LYS A 506 8.67 16.10 33.72
CA LYS A 506 9.51 15.75 34.87
C LYS A 506 8.73 15.17 36.04
N GLU A 507 7.44 15.50 36.16
CA GLU A 507 6.52 14.90 37.14
C GLU A 507 6.22 13.43 36.82
N ASN A 508 6.17 13.05 35.53
CA ASN A 508 6.16 11.65 35.14
C ASN A 508 7.57 11.03 35.24
N THR A 509 7.92 10.55 36.44
CA THR A 509 9.30 10.11 36.74
C THR A 509 9.73 8.86 35.97
N GLU A 510 8.83 7.90 35.69
CA GLU A 510 9.16 6.73 34.84
C GLU A 510 9.56 7.18 33.43
N PHE A 511 8.72 8.02 32.78
CA PHE A 511 9.00 8.56 31.46
C PHE A 511 10.28 9.41 31.43
N TYR A 512 10.46 10.30 32.42
CA TYR A 512 11.65 11.12 32.52
C TYR A 512 12.92 10.26 32.63
N ASN A 513 12.91 9.27 33.53
CA ASN A 513 14.04 8.36 33.73
C ASN A 513 14.32 7.51 32.49
N TYR A 514 13.29 6.98 31.82
CA TYR A 514 13.43 6.23 30.57
C TYR A 514 14.11 7.06 29.48
N ILE A 515 13.65 8.29 29.26
CA ILE A 515 14.24 9.21 28.27
C ILE A 515 15.70 9.53 28.60
N VAL A 516 16.00 9.88 29.85
CA VAL A 516 17.36 10.19 30.31
C VAL A 516 18.29 8.97 30.17
N GLN A 517 17.81 7.77 30.50
CA GLN A 517 18.60 6.54 30.37
C GLN A 517 18.83 6.18 28.89
N SER A 518 17.80 6.23 28.04
CA SER A 518 17.89 5.94 26.61
C SER A 518 18.85 6.91 25.90
N ASN A 519 18.71 8.22 26.12
CA ASN A 519 19.63 9.23 25.57
C ASN A 519 21.08 8.97 25.98
N ASN A 520 21.33 8.72 27.28
CA ASN A 520 22.68 8.44 27.78
C ASN A 520 23.25 7.12 27.23
N ALA A 521 22.44 6.07 27.11
CA ALA A 521 22.87 4.78 26.56
C ALA A 521 23.23 4.87 25.07
N ILE A 522 22.39 5.55 24.27
CA ILE A 522 22.65 5.78 22.83
C ILE A 522 23.88 6.68 22.66
N ALA A 523 23.99 7.78 23.41
CA ALA A 523 25.12 8.70 23.34
C ALA A 523 26.45 8.02 23.72
N ARG A 524 26.47 7.17 24.77
CA ARG A 524 27.67 6.40 25.15
C ARG A 524 28.07 5.37 24.09
N LYS A 525 27.11 4.68 23.46
CA LYS A 525 27.37 3.81 22.29
C LYS A 525 27.93 4.60 21.10
N GLN A 526 27.40 5.79 20.84
CA GLN A 526 27.89 6.69 19.78
C GLN A 526 29.30 7.20 20.06
N ILE A 527 29.61 7.60 21.31
CA ILE A 527 30.96 7.97 21.77
C ILE A 527 31.95 6.83 21.57
N LYS A 528 31.61 5.59 21.96
CA LYS A 528 32.46 4.40 21.73
C LYS A 528 32.75 4.21 20.23
N SER A 529 31.73 4.38 19.37
CA SER A 529 31.89 4.31 17.92
C SER A 529 32.75 5.44 17.34
N LEU A 530 32.65 6.67 17.87
CA LEU A 530 33.44 7.81 17.42
C LEU A 530 34.90 7.68 17.84
N LYS A 531 35.20 7.23 19.07
CA LYS A 531 36.56 6.89 19.49
C LYS A 531 37.17 5.79 18.60
N LYS A 532 36.40 4.73 18.27
CA LYS A 532 36.83 3.70 17.30
C LYS A 532 37.15 4.31 15.93
N MET A 533 36.37 5.28 15.44
CA MET A 533 36.65 5.96 14.17
C MET A 533 37.96 6.77 14.21
N VAL A 534 38.36 7.36 15.34
CA VAL A 534 39.66 8.07 15.45
C VAL A 534 40.87 7.11 15.42
N LEU A 535 40.70 5.86 15.85
CA LEU A 535 41.73 4.83 15.68
C LEU A 535 41.82 4.39 14.20
N PHE A 536 40.67 4.20 13.56
CA PHE A 536 40.59 3.87 12.13
C PHE A 536 41.01 5.02 11.19
N SER A 537 41.14 6.26 11.66
CA SER A 537 41.76 7.34 10.89
C SER A 537 43.30 7.32 10.96
N GLN A 538 43.89 6.67 11.97
CA GLN A 538 45.34 6.58 12.17
C GLN A 538 45.98 5.43 11.38
N ASP A 539 45.22 4.38 11.07
CA ASP A 539 45.66 3.26 10.22
C ASP A 539 44.67 3.05 9.05
N PRO A 540 45.10 3.23 7.78
CA PRO A 540 44.26 3.00 6.61
C PRO A 540 43.98 1.50 6.37
N ASN A 541 44.87 0.60 6.77
CA ASN A 541 44.76 -0.84 6.55
C ASN A 541 43.84 -1.54 7.57
N LEU A 542 43.53 -0.85 8.68
CA LEU A 542 42.69 -1.39 9.74
C LEU A 542 41.25 -1.62 9.28
N GLU A 543 40.79 -2.87 9.38
CA GLU A 543 39.43 -3.32 9.12
C GLU A 543 38.91 -4.20 10.28
N ASP A 544 37.60 -4.17 10.57
CA ASP A 544 36.98 -5.11 11.51
C ASP A 544 36.74 -6.47 10.83
N PRO A 545 37.46 -7.55 11.21
CA PRO A 545 37.44 -8.81 10.47
C PRO A 545 36.12 -9.59 10.61
N ARG A 546 35.23 -9.14 11.50
CA ARG A 546 33.98 -9.85 11.84
C ARG A 546 32.82 -9.51 10.89
N LYS A 547 32.99 -8.51 10.01
CA LYS A 547 31.92 -7.97 9.13
C LYS A 547 31.12 -9.04 8.39
N GLU A 548 31.79 -9.99 7.75
CA GLU A 548 31.15 -11.00 6.91
C GLU A 548 30.48 -12.12 7.73
N SER A 549 30.99 -12.45 8.93
CA SER A 549 30.29 -13.39 9.83
C SER A 549 29.08 -12.73 10.51
N ILE A 550 29.18 -11.45 10.87
CA ILE A 550 28.07 -10.63 11.38
C ILE A 550 27.00 -10.47 10.29
N ARG A 551 27.38 -10.15 9.04
CA ARG A 551 26.46 -10.06 7.90
C ARG A 551 25.63 -11.35 7.76
N ARG A 552 26.25 -12.53 7.80
CA ARG A 552 25.54 -13.82 7.72
C ARG A 552 24.59 -14.02 8.91
N LYS A 553 25.06 -13.84 10.16
CA LYS A 553 24.19 -13.88 11.36
C LYS A 553 22.97 -12.94 11.22
N CYS A 554 23.16 -11.72 10.70
CA CYS A 554 22.07 -10.76 10.43
C CYS A 554 21.09 -11.25 9.36
N PHE A 555 21.56 -11.80 8.24
CA PHE A 555 20.69 -12.33 7.19
C PHE A 555 19.87 -13.53 7.68
N ASP A 556 20.47 -14.42 8.47
CA ASP A 556 19.78 -15.57 9.05
C ASP A 556 18.70 -15.14 10.07
N TYR A 557 19.08 -14.34 11.08
CA TYR A 557 18.16 -13.90 12.14
C TYR A 557 17.03 -13.01 11.60
N TRP A 558 17.36 -12.05 10.71
CA TRP A 558 16.35 -11.22 10.05
C TRP A 558 15.65 -11.95 8.89
N LYS A 559 15.96 -13.23 8.61
CA LYS A 559 15.33 -14.08 7.58
C LYS A 559 15.32 -13.42 6.20
N ILE A 560 16.47 -12.92 5.76
CA ILE A 560 16.66 -12.24 4.47
C ILE A 560 17.36 -13.19 3.48
N PRO A 561 16.83 -13.39 2.26
CA PRO A 561 17.41 -14.34 1.32
C PRO A 561 18.78 -13.86 0.82
N GLU A 562 19.84 -14.64 1.05
CA GLU A 562 21.19 -14.32 0.58
C GLU A 562 21.30 -14.24 -0.95
N SER A 563 20.70 -15.20 -1.65
CA SER A 563 20.72 -15.27 -3.12
C SER A 563 19.33 -14.95 -3.68
N CYS A 564 19.22 -13.78 -4.30
CA CYS A 564 18.06 -13.40 -5.10
C CYS A 564 18.06 -14.21 -6.41
N LYS A 565 17.70 -15.50 -6.33
CA LYS A 565 17.35 -16.29 -7.51
C LYS A 565 16.30 -15.49 -8.28
N LYS A 566 16.61 -15.11 -9.51
CA LYS A 566 15.57 -14.60 -10.43
C LYS A 566 14.48 -15.65 -10.45
N ASN A 567 13.27 -15.28 -10.01
CA ASN A 567 12.09 -16.17 -10.06
C ASN A 567 11.64 -16.32 -11.52
N SER A 568 12.46 -17.02 -12.31
CA SER A 568 11.97 -17.81 -13.42
C SER A 568 10.79 -18.63 -12.93
N LEU A 569 9.67 -18.59 -13.65
CA LEU A 569 8.60 -19.56 -13.43
C LEU A 569 9.23 -20.97 -13.39
N PRO A 570 8.82 -21.86 -12.45
CA PRO A 570 9.18 -23.27 -12.57
C PRO A 570 8.75 -23.72 -13.97
N PRO A 571 9.59 -24.43 -14.74
CA PRO A 571 9.42 -24.61 -16.18
C PRO A 571 8.07 -25.26 -16.48
N MET A 572 7.10 -24.42 -16.83
CA MET A 572 5.70 -24.83 -16.78
C MET A 572 5.40 -25.78 -17.93
N GLY A 573 4.81 -26.93 -17.62
CA GLY A 573 4.07 -27.75 -18.57
C GLY A 573 2.79 -27.09 -19.11
N ALA A 574 2.73 -25.75 -19.13
CA ALA A 574 1.64 -24.93 -19.64
C ALA A 574 1.25 -25.35 -21.07
N ASP A 575 2.26 -25.61 -21.91
CA ASP A 575 2.10 -26.11 -23.28
C ASP A 575 1.42 -27.49 -23.38
N LYS A 576 1.34 -28.28 -22.31
CA LYS A 576 0.49 -29.49 -22.25
C LYS A 576 -0.84 -29.21 -21.55
N PHE A 577 -0.84 -28.35 -20.54
CA PHE A 577 -2.02 -28.02 -19.73
C PHE A 577 -3.09 -27.24 -20.52
N PHE A 578 -2.71 -26.16 -21.19
CA PHE A 578 -3.66 -25.30 -21.92
C PHE A 578 -4.24 -25.96 -23.17
N LYS A 579 -3.57 -26.97 -23.75
CA LYS A 579 -4.03 -27.68 -24.96
C LYS A 579 -5.43 -28.28 -24.84
N ASN A 580 -5.90 -28.55 -23.63
CA ASN A 580 -7.18 -29.22 -23.37
C ASN A 580 -8.29 -28.28 -22.84
N LEU A 581 -8.00 -26.99 -22.58
CA LEU A 581 -8.89 -26.16 -21.75
C LEU A 581 -9.76 -25.15 -22.53
N LEU A 582 -9.32 -24.70 -23.71
CA LEU A 582 -9.89 -23.50 -24.36
C LEU A 582 -10.46 -23.75 -25.77
N GLY A 583 -11.77 -23.98 -25.82
CA GLY A 583 -12.60 -23.29 -26.80
C GLY A 583 -12.79 -21.83 -26.35
N THR A 584 -12.43 -20.88 -27.21
CA THR A 584 -12.73 -19.43 -27.15
C THR A 584 -13.11 -18.83 -25.79
N THR A 585 -12.14 -18.63 -24.88
CA THR A 585 -12.23 -17.58 -23.83
C THR A 585 -10.89 -17.32 -23.14
N HIS A 586 -10.53 -16.03 -23.10
CA HIS A 586 -9.52 -15.34 -22.28
C HIS A 586 -8.84 -16.11 -21.14
N SER A 587 -7.50 -16.11 -21.13
CA SER A 587 -6.67 -16.41 -19.94
C SER A 587 -5.41 -15.55 -19.99
N GLY A 588 -4.89 -15.05 -18.86
CA GLY A 588 -3.57 -14.41 -18.88
C GLY A 588 -3.18 -13.39 -17.80
N ALA A 589 -1.86 -13.29 -17.60
CA ALA A 589 -1.07 -12.12 -17.20
C ALA A 589 0.43 -12.49 -17.19
N MET A 590 1.36 -11.53 -17.27
CA MET A 590 2.77 -11.76 -16.88
C MET A 590 3.50 -10.53 -16.30
N GLY A 591 2.77 -9.69 -15.55
CA GLY A 591 3.36 -8.70 -14.63
C GLY A 591 3.63 -7.30 -15.20
N ARG A 592 3.41 -6.28 -14.35
CA ARG A 592 3.48 -4.84 -14.71
C ARG A 592 2.54 -4.52 -15.88
N ASP A 593 3.02 -3.70 -16.81
CA ASP A 593 2.43 -3.34 -18.10
C ASP A 593 2.37 -4.51 -19.10
N ARG A 594 3.03 -5.65 -18.81
CA ARG A 594 3.20 -6.76 -19.75
C ARG A 594 2.14 -7.83 -19.55
N ILE A 595 0.93 -7.48 -19.96
CA ILE A 595 -0.23 -8.36 -19.88
C ILE A 595 -0.44 -9.03 -21.23
N TYR A 596 -0.54 -10.35 -21.20
CA TYR A 596 -0.74 -11.19 -22.38
C TYR A 596 -2.06 -11.95 -22.25
N ARG A 597 -2.74 -12.17 -23.37
CA ARG A 597 -3.93 -13.02 -23.48
C ARG A 597 -3.57 -14.30 -24.25
N LEU A 598 -4.07 -15.44 -23.80
CA LEU A 598 -3.97 -16.70 -24.54
C LEU A 598 -5.09 -16.80 -25.58
N ASP A 599 -4.75 -16.58 -26.84
CA ASP A 599 -5.63 -16.76 -27.99
C ASP A 599 -5.41 -18.17 -28.59
N GLY A 600 -6.16 -19.13 -28.07
CA GLY A 600 -6.09 -20.55 -28.42
C GLY A 600 -4.80 -21.21 -27.96
N LYS A 601 -3.72 -21.02 -28.72
CA LYS A 601 -2.36 -21.50 -28.40
C LYS A 601 -1.31 -20.38 -28.33
N ASN A 602 -1.66 -19.16 -28.75
CA ASN A 602 -0.70 -18.07 -28.91
C ASN A 602 -0.89 -17.01 -27.82
N TRP A 603 0.20 -16.55 -27.21
CA TRP A 603 0.18 -15.44 -26.27
C TRP A 603 0.25 -14.11 -27.03
N THR A 604 -0.82 -13.32 -26.98
CA THR A 604 -0.93 -12.00 -27.62
C THR A 604 -0.76 -10.89 -26.57
N PHE A 605 0.05 -9.87 -26.87
CA PHE A 605 0.27 -8.75 -25.97
C PHE A 605 -0.92 -7.78 -25.98
N LEU A 606 -1.48 -7.47 -24.80
CA LEU A 606 -2.56 -6.51 -24.64
C LEU A 606 -2.01 -5.10 -24.41
N ARG A 607 -2.62 -4.09 -25.04
CA ARG A 607 -2.27 -2.68 -24.88
C ARG A 607 -3.17 -1.94 -23.87
N GLU A 608 -3.81 -2.68 -22.98
CA GLU A 608 -4.70 -2.14 -21.96
C GLU A 608 -3.89 -1.52 -20.82
N LYS A 609 -4.38 -0.43 -20.23
CA LYS A 609 -3.74 0.24 -19.07
C LYS A 609 -4.01 -0.49 -17.75
N LEU A 610 -3.78 -1.80 -17.72
CA LEU A 610 -3.98 -2.63 -16.54
C LEU A 610 -2.62 -2.94 -15.89
N GLU A 611 -2.54 -2.90 -14.56
CA GLU A 611 -1.35 -3.26 -13.79
C GLU A 611 -1.69 -4.48 -12.92
N LEU A 612 -0.97 -5.59 -13.12
CA LEU A 612 -1.07 -6.80 -12.28
C LEU A 612 0.32 -7.22 -11.82
N CYS A 613 0.45 -7.73 -10.60
CA CYS A 613 1.76 -8.18 -10.10
C CYS A 613 2.28 -9.42 -10.84
N LYS A 614 3.62 -9.55 -10.88
CA LYS A 614 4.36 -10.61 -11.58
C LYS A 614 3.94 -12.00 -11.09
N ASN A 615 4.05 -13.01 -11.97
CA ASN A 615 3.66 -14.40 -11.67
C ASN A 615 2.18 -14.58 -11.32
N THR A 616 1.31 -13.74 -11.88
CA THR A 616 -0.16 -13.88 -11.84
C THR A 616 -0.65 -14.58 -13.11
N LEU A 617 -1.65 -15.45 -12.98
CA LEU A 617 -2.29 -16.19 -14.07
C LEU A 617 -3.76 -16.46 -13.72
N VAL A 618 -4.66 -15.78 -14.42
CA VAL A 618 -6.11 -15.73 -14.13
C VAL A 618 -6.96 -16.06 -15.36
N PHE A 619 -8.18 -16.52 -15.10
CA PHE A 619 -9.28 -16.59 -16.05
C PHE A 619 -10.22 -15.40 -15.79
N GLY A 620 -10.45 -14.56 -16.79
CA GLY A 620 -11.15 -13.29 -16.62
C GLY A 620 -11.28 -12.53 -17.94
N GLU A 621 -12.04 -11.44 -17.92
CA GLU A 621 -12.53 -10.71 -19.10
C GLU A 621 -12.44 -9.20 -18.89
N PHE A 622 -12.45 -8.41 -19.97
CA PHE A 622 -12.58 -6.95 -19.88
C PHE A 622 -14.05 -6.57 -20.09
N VAL A 623 -14.59 -5.75 -19.19
CA VAL A 623 -16.00 -5.39 -19.15
C VAL A 623 -16.14 -3.87 -19.11
N ASP A 624 -17.07 -3.34 -19.88
CA ASP A 624 -17.43 -1.92 -19.87
C ASP A 624 -18.48 -1.66 -18.77
N GLU A 625 -18.03 -1.15 -17.62
CA GLU A 625 -18.82 -0.77 -16.46
C GLU A 625 -19.46 0.62 -16.67
N ILE A 626 -20.80 0.64 -16.76
CA ILE A 626 -21.65 1.80 -16.97
C ILE A 626 -21.96 2.44 -15.62
N HIS A 627 -21.38 3.60 -15.36
CA HIS A 627 -21.55 4.38 -14.14
C HIS A 627 -22.58 5.49 -14.36
N GLY A 628 -23.56 5.61 -13.47
CA GLY A 628 -24.56 6.69 -13.47
C GLY A 628 -25.63 6.61 -14.58
N LYS A 629 -26.51 7.62 -14.60
CA LYS A 629 -27.63 7.75 -15.55
C LYS A 629 -27.35 8.91 -16.54
N LYS A 630 -27.98 8.91 -17.72
CA LYS A 630 -27.83 10.02 -18.68
C LYS A 630 -28.33 11.34 -18.05
N PRO A 631 -27.70 12.50 -18.33
CA PRO A 631 -26.59 12.71 -19.27
C PRO A 631 -25.19 12.44 -18.68
N SER A 632 -25.02 12.32 -17.37
CA SER A 632 -23.72 12.17 -16.68
C SER A 632 -23.14 10.75 -16.69
N GLN A 633 -23.64 9.88 -17.58
CA GLN A 633 -23.25 8.47 -17.64
C GLN A 633 -21.83 8.30 -18.18
N LYS A 634 -20.94 7.68 -17.38
CA LYS A 634 -19.56 7.37 -17.73
C LYS A 634 -19.41 5.87 -17.99
N ILE A 635 -18.81 5.49 -19.11
CA ILE A 635 -18.41 4.10 -19.36
C ILE A 635 -16.93 3.98 -18.97
N VAL A 636 -16.61 2.99 -18.13
CA VAL A 636 -15.26 2.71 -17.62
C VAL A 636 -14.93 1.26 -17.92
N ARG A 637 -13.76 0.98 -18.50
CA ARG A 637 -13.36 -0.39 -18.82
C ARG A 637 -12.58 -0.99 -17.66
N THR A 638 -13.09 -2.08 -17.11
CA THR A 638 -12.62 -2.75 -15.88
C THR A 638 -12.28 -4.20 -16.20
N PHE A 639 -11.24 -4.75 -15.57
CA PHE A 639 -10.85 -6.15 -15.72
C PHE A 639 -11.50 -7.02 -14.63
N HIS A 640 -12.24 -8.02 -15.05
CA HIS A 640 -13.08 -8.89 -14.21
C HIS A 640 -12.48 -10.30 -14.14
N ILE A 641 -11.88 -10.64 -13.01
CA ILE A 641 -11.41 -11.98 -12.67
C ILE A 641 -12.62 -12.87 -12.37
N VAL A 642 -12.66 -14.06 -12.96
CA VAL A 642 -13.71 -15.07 -12.74
C VAL A 642 -13.18 -16.23 -11.88
N ASP A 643 -11.93 -16.63 -12.10
CA ASP A 643 -11.21 -17.65 -11.34
C ASP A 643 -9.67 -17.48 -11.54
N ALA A 644 -8.84 -18.15 -10.74
CA ALA A 644 -7.39 -18.03 -10.81
C ALA A 644 -6.66 -19.36 -10.70
N LEU A 645 -5.47 -19.41 -11.30
CA LEU A 645 -4.50 -20.50 -11.12
C LEU A 645 -3.39 -20.06 -10.16
N VAL A 646 -2.82 -18.88 -10.40
CA VAL A 646 -1.71 -18.34 -9.63
C VAL A 646 -1.94 -16.84 -9.42
N LEU A 647 -1.73 -16.35 -8.21
CA LEU A 647 -1.89 -14.93 -7.86
C LEU A 647 -0.58 -14.43 -7.24
N GLY A 648 0.16 -13.59 -7.96
CA GLY A 648 1.46 -13.07 -7.53
C GLY A 648 2.49 -14.15 -7.11
N GLY A 649 2.48 -15.30 -7.76
CA GLY A 649 3.30 -16.47 -7.42
C GLY A 649 2.70 -17.44 -6.38
N LYS A 650 1.57 -17.12 -5.74
CA LYS A 650 0.82 -18.05 -4.89
C LYS A 650 -0.07 -18.94 -5.77
N ASP A 651 0.20 -20.24 -5.82
CA ASP A 651 -0.69 -21.21 -6.46
C ASP A 651 -1.99 -21.35 -5.64
N VAL A 652 -3.12 -21.36 -6.33
CA VAL A 652 -4.47 -21.51 -5.75
C VAL A 652 -5.28 -22.61 -6.41
N ARG A 653 -4.75 -23.31 -7.44
CA ARG A 653 -5.50 -24.27 -8.27
C ARG A 653 -6.21 -25.37 -7.48
N ALA A 654 -5.57 -25.85 -6.40
CA ALA A 654 -6.06 -26.95 -5.58
C ALA A 654 -7.15 -26.56 -4.56
N LEU A 655 -7.34 -25.27 -4.28
CA LEU A 655 -8.38 -24.80 -3.35
C LEU A 655 -9.78 -25.00 -3.96
N HIS A 656 -10.81 -25.12 -3.11
CA HIS A 656 -12.21 -25.14 -3.57
C HIS A 656 -12.58 -23.81 -4.25
N TYR A 657 -13.49 -23.83 -5.24
CA TYR A 657 -13.81 -22.64 -6.05
C TYR A 657 -14.17 -21.40 -5.20
N THR A 658 -14.96 -21.55 -4.14
CA THR A 658 -15.31 -20.43 -3.25
C THR A 658 -14.06 -19.81 -2.59
N GLN A 659 -13.11 -20.63 -2.14
CA GLN A 659 -11.84 -20.17 -1.56
C GLN A 659 -10.96 -19.50 -2.64
N ARG A 660 -10.90 -20.03 -3.87
CA ARG A 660 -10.20 -19.36 -4.98
C ARG A 660 -10.80 -17.98 -5.23
N HIS A 661 -12.13 -17.89 -5.29
CA HIS A 661 -12.83 -16.63 -5.50
C HIS A 661 -12.60 -15.61 -4.37
N GLU A 662 -12.66 -16.01 -3.09
CA GLU A 662 -12.31 -15.15 -1.95
C GLU A 662 -10.88 -14.58 -2.08
N VAL A 663 -9.92 -15.41 -2.48
CA VAL A 663 -8.54 -14.99 -2.72
C VAL A 663 -8.42 -14.08 -3.97
N CYS A 664 -9.26 -14.27 -4.99
CA CYS A 664 -9.38 -13.35 -6.14
C CYS A 664 -9.98 -11.98 -5.77
N VAL A 665 -10.98 -11.91 -4.88
CA VAL A 665 -11.53 -10.64 -4.37
C VAL A 665 -10.44 -9.85 -3.63
N LYS A 666 -9.76 -10.50 -2.68
CA LYS A 666 -8.62 -9.94 -1.94
C LYS A 666 -7.51 -9.46 -2.87
N PHE A 667 -7.22 -10.24 -3.93
CA PHE A 667 -6.23 -9.87 -4.94
C PHE A 667 -6.65 -8.63 -5.74
N ALA A 668 -7.91 -8.58 -6.22
CA ALA A 668 -8.44 -7.43 -6.95
C ALA A 668 -8.38 -6.14 -6.12
N GLN A 669 -8.76 -6.20 -4.83
CA GLN A 669 -8.62 -5.10 -3.87
C GLN A 669 -7.17 -4.60 -3.77
N SER A 670 -6.18 -5.50 -3.78
CA SER A 670 -4.76 -5.11 -3.66
C SER A 670 -4.19 -4.42 -4.91
N MET A 671 -4.66 -4.79 -6.11
CA MET A 671 -4.17 -4.25 -7.39
C MET A 671 -4.80 -2.89 -7.74
N ASN A 672 -6.01 -2.62 -7.25
CA ASN A 672 -6.76 -1.39 -7.52
C ASN A 672 -6.01 -0.14 -7.07
N LYS A 673 -6.12 0.93 -7.88
CA LYS A 673 -5.51 2.23 -7.61
C LYS A 673 -6.48 3.40 -7.80
N PRO A 674 -7.33 3.72 -6.81
CA PRO A 674 -8.36 4.77 -6.93
C PRO A 674 -7.80 6.17 -7.23
N SER A 675 -6.54 6.46 -6.88
CA SER A 675 -5.89 7.73 -7.22
C SER A 675 -5.43 7.83 -8.68
N ARG A 676 -5.42 6.72 -9.42
CA ARG A 676 -4.96 6.59 -10.81
C ARG A 676 -6.09 6.17 -11.75
N PRO A 677 -7.08 7.05 -12.02
CA PRO A 677 -8.26 6.75 -12.83
C PRO A 677 -7.96 6.59 -14.34
N GLU A 678 -6.70 6.73 -14.76
CA GLU A 678 -6.23 6.36 -16.09
C GLU A 678 -5.91 4.86 -16.23
N LEU A 679 -5.84 4.12 -15.12
CA LEU A 679 -5.69 2.67 -15.10
C LEU A 679 -7.04 1.95 -15.19
N CYS A 680 -7.00 0.74 -15.75
CA CYS A 680 -8.08 -0.23 -15.73
C CYS A 680 -8.18 -0.83 -14.32
N ALA A 681 -9.32 -0.64 -13.65
CA ALA A 681 -9.59 -1.21 -12.34
C ALA A 681 -9.71 -2.75 -12.42
N VAL A 682 -9.54 -3.42 -11.27
CA VAL A 682 -9.61 -4.88 -11.13
C VAL A 682 -10.78 -5.24 -10.22
N ARG A 683 -11.59 -6.22 -10.62
CA ARG A 683 -12.69 -6.77 -9.83
C ARG A 683 -12.67 -8.29 -9.93
N ALA A 684 -13.22 -8.99 -8.94
CA ALA A 684 -13.64 -10.39 -9.10
C ALA A 684 -15.16 -10.43 -9.31
N LYS A 685 -15.67 -11.23 -10.26
CA LYS A 685 -17.11 -11.37 -10.49
C LYS A 685 -17.73 -12.26 -9.41
N ASN A 686 -18.70 -11.72 -8.66
CA ASN A 686 -19.39 -12.43 -7.59
C ASN A 686 -20.19 -13.63 -8.15
N PRO A 687 -19.93 -14.87 -7.70
CA PRO A 687 -20.62 -16.04 -8.21
C PRO A 687 -21.97 -16.25 -7.52
N VAL A 688 -23.05 -16.17 -8.30
CA VAL A 688 -24.40 -16.51 -7.82
C VAL A 688 -24.54 -18.03 -7.69
N ARG A 689 -25.12 -18.51 -6.58
CA ARG A 689 -25.45 -19.93 -6.39
C ARG A 689 -26.64 -20.30 -7.26
N THR A 690 -26.63 -21.48 -7.89
CA THR A 690 -27.71 -21.91 -8.82
C THR A 690 -29.10 -22.00 -8.16
N GLU A 691 -29.15 -22.15 -6.84
CA GLU A 691 -30.39 -22.09 -6.04
C GLU A 691 -31.03 -20.69 -5.97
N ASN A 692 -30.23 -19.65 -6.20
CA ASN A 692 -30.56 -18.21 -6.27
C ASN A 692 -30.43 -17.70 -7.72
N MET A 693 -30.66 -18.55 -8.73
CA MET A 693 -30.49 -18.17 -10.13
C MET A 693 -31.55 -17.16 -10.60
N ALA A 694 -32.71 -17.08 -9.93
CA ALA A 694 -33.76 -16.09 -10.20
C ALA A 694 -33.27 -14.65 -9.98
N ASP A 695 -32.49 -14.43 -8.92
CA ASP A 695 -31.90 -13.14 -8.49
C ASP A 695 -31.09 -12.44 -9.62
N ILE A 696 -30.65 -13.18 -10.64
CA ILE A 696 -29.97 -12.65 -11.83
C ILE A 696 -30.97 -11.97 -12.78
N PHE A 697 -32.15 -12.56 -12.97
CA PHE A 697 -33.19 -12.09 -13.89
C PHE A 697 -34.03 -10.97 -13.27
N ASP A 698 -34.33 -11.07 -11.97
CA ASP A 698 -35.00 -10.02 -11.18
C ASP A 698 -34.22 -8.68 -11.15
N ARG A 699 -32.94 -8.70 -11.57
CA ARG A 699 -32.02 -7.56 -11.61
C ARG A 699 -31.54 -7.21 -13.03
N LEU A 700 -32.19 -7.75 -14.05
CA LEU A 700 -32.04 -7.26 -15.42
C LEU A 700 -32.89 -6.01 -15.60
N GLU A 701 -32.30 -4.95 -16.15
CA GLU A 701 -32.99 -3.69 -16.43
C GLU A 701 -32.72 -3.21 -17.87
N ASN A 702 -33.70 -2.58 -18.49
CA ASN A 702 -33.57 -1.83 -19.73
C ASN A 702 -33.08 -0.40 -19.46
N ARG A 703 -31.79 -0.15 -19.66
CA ARG A 703 -31.22 1.20 -19.48
C ARG A 703 -30.81 1.87 -20.78
N GLN A 704 -31.03 3.19 -20.83
CA GLN A 704 -30.51 4.08 -21.86
C GLN A 704 -28.98 4.17 -21.74
N VAL A 705 -28.23 3.62 -22.71
CA VAL A 705 -26.75 3.66 -22.72
C VAL A 705 -26.21 4.65 -23.76
N THR A 706 -25.21 5.43 -23.39
CA THR A 706 -24.47 6.39 -24.23
C THR A 706 -23.56 5.67 -25.24
N GLY A 707 -23.29 6.29 -26.39
CA GLY A 707 -22.49 5.70 -27.47
C GLY A 707 -23.25 4.73 -28.39
N SER A 708 -24.50 4.37 -28.05
CA SER A 708 -25.42 3.64 -28.91
C SER A 708 -25.82 4.50 -30.12
N GLY A 709 -25.08 4.39 -31.22
CA GLY A 709 -25.31 5.17 -32.44
C GLY A 709 -26.69 4.91 -33.07
N ASN A 710 -27.21 5.92 -33.76
CA ASN A 710 -28.41 5.88 -34.61
C ASN A 710 -29.63 5.16 -33.99
N GLY A 711 -30.12 5.67 -32.86
CA GLY A 711 -31.49 5.40 -32.40
C GLY A 711 -31.76 4.01 -31.80
N MET A 712 -30.73 3.18 -31.59
CA MET A 712 -30.90 1.97 -30.77
C MET A 712 -31.31 2.36 -29.35
N GLY A 713 -32.44 1.82 -28.89
CA GLY A 713 -33.13 2.23 -27.66
C GLY A 713 -32.47 1.75 -26.36
N ALA A 714 -33.31 1.44 -25.36
CA ALA A 714 -32.82 0.84 -24.12
C ALA A 714 -32.10 -0.48 -24.38
N GLN A 715 -31.09 -0.78 -23.56
CA GLN A 715 -30.30 -2.00 -23.63
C GLN A 715 -30.38 -2.72 -22.29
N LEU A 716 -30.54 -4.04 -22.37
CA LEU A 716 -30.50 -4.94 -21.23
C LEU A 716 -29.15 -4.80 -20.51
N VAL A 717 -29.19 -4.49 -19.22
CA VAL A 717 -28.05 -4.41 -18.31
C VAL A 717 -28.34 -5.15 -17.01
N CYS A 718 -27.30 -5.47 -16.27
CA CYS A 718 -27.32 -6.07 -14.94
C CYS A 718 -26.39 -5.25 -14.04
N PRO A 719 -26.66 -5.04 -12.74
CA PRO A 719 -25.64 -4.50 -11.84
C PRO A 719 -24.42 -5.45 -11.79
N VAL A 720 -23.24 -4.89 -11.58
CA VAL A 720 -21.98 -5.63 -11.45
C VAL A 720 -21.98 -6.55 -10.24
N ASP A 721 -22.71 -6.16 -9.20
CA ASP A 721 -23.00 -6.99 -8.05
C ASP A 721 -24.51 -7.08 -7.83
N HIS A 722 -25.00 -8.28 -7.60
CA HIS A 722 -26.41 -8.55 -7.30
C HIS A 722 -26.80 -8.18 -5.86
N THR A 723 -25.82 -7.85 -5.00
CA THR A 723 -26.06 -7.40 -3.63
C THR A 723 -25.93 -5.89 -3.39
N ASP A 724 -25.49 -5.10 -4.38
CA ASP A 724 -25.29 -3.65 -4.23
C ASP A 724 -25.68 -2.87 -5.49
N GLU A 725 -26.82 -2.17 -5.42
CA GLU A 725 -27.39 -1.36 -6.51
C GLU A 725 -26.69 -0.01 -6.71
N THR A 726 -25.75 0.37 -5.83
CA THR A 726 -24.92 1.57 -5.99
C THR A 726 -23.75 1.34 -6.94
N LEU A 727 -23.39 0.08 -7.20
CA LEU A 727 -22.30 -0.30 -8.10
C LEU A 727 -22.66 -0.13 -9.59
N PRO A 728 -21.66 -0.15 -10.49
CA PRO A 728 -21.88 0.07 -11.92
C PRO A 728 -22.74 -1.03 -12.56
N PHE A 729 -23.22 -0.77 -13.76
CA PHE A 729 -24.04 -1.70 -14.54
C PHE A 729 -23.26 -2.22 -15.75
N ILE A 730 -23.46 -3.47 -16.14
CA ILE A 730 -22.77 -4.12 -17.27
C ILE A 730 -23.79 -4.67 -18.27
N LYS A 731 -23.37 -4.91 -19.50
CA LYS A 731 -24.20 -5.52 -20.56
C LYS A 731 -23.99 -7.04 -20.55
N PRO A 732 -24.91 -7.85 -20.00
CA PRO A 732 -24.74 -9.30 -19.94
C PRO A 732 -24.76 -9.91 -21.35
N ALA A 733 -23.78 -10.79 -21.62
CA ALA A 733 -23.71 -11.55 -22.86
C ALA A 733 -24.39 -12.93 -22.75
N GLY A 734 -24.63 -13.42 -21.54
CA GLY A 734 -25.04 -14.77 -21.21
C GLY A 734 -24.66 -15.17 -19.79
N ILE A 735 -24.88 -16.43 -19.41
CA ILE A 735 -24.57 -16.99 -18.08
C ILE A 735 -23.45 -18.04 -18.21
N LEU A 736 -22.44 -17.95 -17.33
CA LEU A 736 -21.38 -18.94 -17.17
C LEU A 736 -21.67 -19.82 -15.94
N PHE A 737 -21.94 -21.11 -16.18
CA PHE A 737 -22.07 -22.12 -15.14
C PHE A 737 -20.70 -22.74 -14.83
N LEU A 738 -20.31 -22.72 -13.56
CA LEU A 738 -19.09 -23.33 -13.06
C LEU A 738 -19.44 -24.47 -12.10
N LYS A 739 -18.93 -25.68 -12.36
CA LYS A 739 -19.09 -26.80 -11.44
C LYS A 739 -18.11 -26.66 -10.28
N ILE A 740 -18.63 -26.66 -9.05
CA ILE A 740 -17.88 -26.40 -7.81
C ILE A 740 -17.69 -27.65 -6.93
N THR A 741 -18.50 -28.69 -7.16
CA THR A 741 -18.36 -30.01 -6.51
C THR A 741 -17.92 -31.04 -7.54
N LYS A 742 -16.92 -31.86 -7.21
CA LYS A 742 -16.29 -32.82 -8.11
C LYS A 742 -17.01 -34.18 -8.09
N ASP A 743 -17.34 -34.72 -9.27
CA ASP A 743 -17.93 -36.06 -9.40
C ASP A 743 -17.06 -37.13 -8.69
N PRO A 744 -17.66 -38.12 -8.00
CA PRO A 744 -19.10 -38.43 -7.93
C PRO A 744 -19.88 -37.69 -6.83
N TRP A 745 -19.31 -36.68 -6.18
CA TRP A 745 -19.96 -35.94 -5.10
C TRP A 745 -20.95 -34.89 -5.63
N THR A 746 -22.15 -34.83 -5.05
CA THR A 746 -23.14 -33.74 -5.18
C THR A 746 -23.31 -33.01 -3.84
N MET A 747 -23.99 -31.87 -3.85
CA MET A 747 -24.32 -31.08 -2.65
C MET A 747 -25.84 -30.88 -2.56
N ALA A 748 -26.45 -31.44 -1.52
CA ALA A 748 -27.90 -31.45 -1.30
C ALA A 748 -28.28 -30.79 0.03
N LEU A 749 -29.54 -30.35 0.15
CA LEU A 749 -30.10 -29.81 1.40
C LEU A 749 -30.78 -30.91 2.22
N SER A 750 -30.33 -31.12 3.45
CA SER A 750 -30.97 -32.03 4.40
C SER A 750 -32.27 -31.41 4.91
N ARG A 751 -33.43 -32.03 4.60
CA ARG A 751 -34.75 -31.54 5.01
C ARG A 751 -34.97 -31.59 6.52
N SER A 752 -34.33 -32.53 7.23
CA SER A 752 -34.46 -32.71 8.68
C SER A 752 -33.49 -31.82 9.47
N ALA A 753 -32.26 -31.61 8.97
CA ALA A 753 -31.26 -30.78 9.63
C ALA A 753 -31.24 -29.31 9.15
N ASN A 754 -32.03 -28.96 8.12
CA ASN A 754 -32.03 -27.68 7.41
C ASN A 754 -30.62 -27.17 7.03
N ARG A 755 -29.70 -28.10 6.76
CA ARG A 755 -28.27 -27.84 6.49
C ARG A 755 -27.84 -28.60 5.23
N LYS A 756 -26.93 -27.99 4.45
CA LYS A 756 -26.34 -28.64 3.28
C LYS A 756 -25.35 -29.73 3.67
N TYR A 757 -25.33 -30.81 2.89
CA TYR A 757 -24.44 -31.95 3.03
C TYR A 757 -23.92 -32.38 1.65
N TYR A 758 -22.76 -33.04 1.64
CA TYR A 758 -22.17 -33.66 0.47
C TYR A 758 -22.61 -35.12 0.41
N PHE A 759 -22.96 -35.60 -0.79
CA PHE A 759 -23.41 -36.97 -1.01
C PHE A 759 -22.63 -37.60 -2.17
N ASN A 760 -22.06 -38.78 -1.95
CA ASN A 760 -21.32 -39.52 -2.96
C ASN A 760 -22.27 -40.43 -3.76
N LEU A 761 -22.52 -40.08 -5.03
CA LEU A 761 -23.44 -40.81 -5.90
C LEU A 761 -22.96 -42.23 -6.29
N SER A 762 -21.74 -42.62 -5.94
CA SER A 762 -21.16 -43.94 -6.23
C SER A 762 -21.03 -44.84 -5.00
N THR A 763 -20.83 -44.28 -3.80
CA THR A 763 -20.70 -45.06 -2.55
C THR A 763 -21.89 -44.94 -1.61
N GLY A 764 -22.78 -43.97 -1.82
CA GLY A 764 -23.89 -43.65 -0.90
C GLY A 764 -23.45 -42.94 0.38
N ALA A 765 -22.16 -42.59 0.52
CA ALA A 765 -21.65 -41.87 1.69
C ALA A 765 -22.17 -40.43 1.74
N SER A 766 -22.44 -39.94 2.95
CA SER A 766 -22.91 -38.57 3.21
C SER A 766 -22.09 -37.90 4.32
N ASP A 767 -21.69 -36.65 4.12
CA ASP A 767 -21.00 -35.84 5.15
C ASP A 767 -21.53 -34.39 5.17
N TYR A 768 -21.61 -33.79 6.35
CA TYR A 768 -21.95 -32.38 6.55
C TYR A 768 -20.72 -31.45 6.49
N HIS A 769 -19.50 -32.00 6.55
CA HIS A 769 -18.23 -31.34 6.24
C HIS A 769 -17.91 -31.47 4.74
N VAL A 770 -16.85 -30.82 4.26
CA VAL A 770 -16.43 -30.87 2.84
C VAL A 770 -15.45 -32.04 2.66
N PRO A 771 -15.80 -33.12 1.93
CA PRO A 771 -14.85 -34.20 1.65
C PRO A 771 -13.75 -33.72 0.70
N GLU A 772 -12.49 -34.06 0.96
CA GLU A 772 -11.36 -33.61 0.11
C GLU A 772 -11.52 -34.04 -1.35
N GLU A 773 -12.04 -35.25 -1.59
CA GLU A 773 -12.34 -35.76 -2.93
C GLU A 773 -13.34 -34.91 -3.72
N SER A 774 -14.26 -34.23 -3.02
CA SER A 774 -15.32 -33.40 -3.58
C SER A 774 -14.81 -32.02 -4.05
N ILE A 775 -13.59 -31.63 -3.66
CA ILE A 775 -13.02 -30.33 -3.97
C ILE A 775 -12.82 -30.19 -5.48
N SER A 776 -13.61 -29.29 -6.09
CA SER A 776 -13.37 -28.88 -7.48
C SER A 776 -12.24 -27.85 -7.55
N GLY A 777 -11.03 -28.33 -7.79
CA GLY A 777 -9.90 -27.50 -8.21
C GLY A 777 -10.15 -26.81 -9.56
N PHE A 778 -9.30 -25.84 -9.91
CA PHE A 778 -9.44 -25.01 -11.11
C PHE A 778 -9.64 -25.84 -12.38
N ASP A 779 -8.80 -26.86 -12.56
CA ASP A 779 -8.77 -27.76 -13.71
C ASP A 779 -10.14 -28.41 -13.95
N TYR A 780 -10.76 -28.94 -12.89
CA TYR A 780 -12.06 -29.59 -12.97
C TYR A 780 -13.18 -28.57 -13.21
N THR A 781 -13.18 -27.45 -12.48
CA THR A 781 -14.15 -26.35 -12.66
C THR A 781 -14.16 -25.87 -14.11
N MET A 782 -12.99 -25.68 -14.73
CA MET A 782 -12.89 -25.18 -16.10
C MET A 782 -13.15 -26.23 -17.18
N GLN A 783 -12.81 -27.50 -16.95
CA GLN A 783 -13.18 -28.60 -17.86
C GLN A 783 -14.69 -28.87 -17.88
N HIS A 784 -15.40 -28.61 -16.78
CA HIS A 784 -16.84 -28.84 -16.62
C HIS A 784 -17.67 -27.54 -16.65
N ARG A 785 -17.11 -26.45 -17.19
CA ARG A 785 -17.85 -25.18 -17.39
C ARG A 785 -18.85 -25.29 -18.53
N MET A 786 -19.97 -24.59 -18.42
CA MET A 786 -20.95 -24.41 -19.50
C MET A 786 -21.26 -22.93 -19.67
N VAL A 787 -21.48 -22.47 -20.90
CA VAL A 787 -21.88 -21.08 -21.18
C VAL A 787 -23.19 -21.07 -21.95
N TRP A 788 -24.20 -20.42 -21.38
CA TRP A 788 -25.43 -20.07 -22.08
C TRP A 788 -25.27 -18.66 -22.65
N TRP A 789 -24.91 -18.56 -23.92
CA TRP A 789 -24.89 -17.27 -24.63
C TRP A 789 -26.32 -16.83 -24.94
N TRP A 790 -26.62 -15.55 -24.71
CA TRP A 790 -27.91 -14.97 -25.10
C TRP A 790 -27.80 -14.37 -26.49
N ASP A 791 -28.58 -14.90 -27.43
CA ASP A 791 -28.72 -14.37 -28.78
C ASP A 791 -29.60 -13.11 -28.82
N LYS A 792 -29.97 -12.66 -30.03
CA LYS A 792 -30.81 -11.47 -30.22
C LYS A 792 -32.24 -11.69 -29.72
N GLU A 793 -32.79 -12.89 -29.90
CA GLU A 793 -34.16 -13.23 -29.51
C GLU A 793 -34.29 -13.29 -27.99
N THR A 794 -33.40 -14.06 -27.33
CA THR A 794 -33.25 -14.11 -25.87
C THR A 794 -33.10 -12.72 -25.27
N LYS A 795 -32.25 -11.85 -25.86
CA LYS A 795 -32.06 -10.47 -25.38
C LYS A 795 -33.27 -9.57 -25.62
N THR A 796 -34.00 -9.73 -26.73
CA THR A 796 -35.26 -9.01 -26.97
C THR A 796 -36.33 -9.44 -25.96
N ILE A 797 -36.46 -10.73 -25.69
CA ILE A 797 -37.44 -11.28 -24.75
C ILE A 797 -37.17 -10.80 -23.31
N LEU A 798 -35.93 -10.93 -22.83
CA LEU A 798 -35.54 -10.41 -21.51
C LEU A 798 -35.73 -8.89 -21.42
N ALA A 799 -35.47 -8.16 -22.51
CA ALA A 799 -35.76 -6.72 -22.56
C ALA A 799 -37.27 -6.40 -22.59
N THR A 800 -38.15 -7.28 -23.08
CA THR A 800 -39.61 -7.01 -23.06
C THR A 800 -40.25 -7.18 -21.68
N GLN A 801 -39.59 -7.80 -20.71
CA GLN A 801 -40.14 -7.98 -19.35
C GLN A 801 -40.30 -6.66 -18.57
N ASP A 802 -39.54 -5.63 -18.95
CA ASP A 802 -39.55 -4.28 -18.34
C ASP A 802 -40.61 -3.33 -18.93
N VAL A 803 -41.33 -3.75 -19.98
CA VAL A 803 -42.19 -2.84 -20.75
C VAL A 803 -43.64 -2.94 -20.27
N THR A 804 -44.00 -2.11 -19.30
CA THR A 804 -45.41 -1.84 -18.93
C THR A 804 -46.09 -1.00 -20.01
N ASP A 805 -46.35 -1.61 -21.16
CA ASP A 805 -47.20 -1.05 -22.22
C ASP A 805 -48.67 -1.40 -21.90
N GLU A 806 -49.41 -0.42 -21.37
CA GLU A 806 -50.83 -0.56 -21.01
C GLU A 806 -51.73 -0.95 -22.20
N SER A 807 -51.22 -0.95 -23.43
CA SER A 807 -51.94 -1.36 -24.64
C SER A 807 -51.78 -2.83 -25.04
N ARG A 808 -50.95 -3.64 -24.36
CA ARG A 808 -50.68 -5.05 -24.75
C ARG A 808 -50.67 -6.04 -23.59
N THR A 809 -51.79 -6.76 -23.46
CA THR A 809 -51.93 -7.92 -22.56
C THR A 809 -51.15 -9.14 -23.07
N VAL A 810 -49.92 -9.29 -22.58
CA VAL A 810 -49.20 -10.59 -22.57
C VAL A 810 -49.30 -11.16 -21.15
N ASN A 811 -49.93 -12.32 -21.00
CA ASN A 811 -50.19 -12.95 -19.69
C ASN A 811 -48.96 -13.66 -19.12
N THR A 812 -47.89 -12.91 -18.84
CA THR A 812 -46.71 -13.37 -18.10
C THR A 812 -46.25 -12.26 -17.17
N SER A 813 -46.19 -12.50 -15.86
CA SER A 813 -45.74 -11.51 -14.88
C SER A 813 -44.27 -11.11 -15.10
N PRO A 814 -43.89 -9.84 -14.86
CA PRO A 814 -42.49 -9.43 -14.86
C PRO A 814 -41.64 -10.26 -13.87
N GLY A 815 -40.38 -10.51 -14.23
CA GLY A 815 -39.40 -11.25 -13.41
C GLY A 815 -39.38 -12.77 -13.61
N VAL A 816 -40.45 -13.41 -14.12
CA VAL A 816 -40.47 -14.88 -14.19
C VAL A 816 -39.50 -15.41 -15.26
N LEU A 817 -38.52 -16.21 -14.83
CA LEU A 817 -37.72 -17.08 -15.69
C LEU A 817 -38.64 -18.11 -16.36
N ASN A 818 -38.88 -17.99 -17.67
CA ASN A 818 -39.57 -19.04 -18.41
C ASN A 818 -38.77 -20.36 -18.27
N PRO A 819 -39.36 -21.40 -17.63
CA PRO A 819 -38.64 -22.64 -17.36
C PRO A 819 -38.20 -23.37 -18.62
N GLN A 820 -39.02 -23.26 -19.66
CA GLN A 820 -38.93 -24.06 -20.86
C GLN A 820 -37.68 -23.73 -21.68
N TRP A 821 -37.18 -22.48 -21.63
CA TRP A 821 -35.92 -22.10 -22.28
C TRP A 821 -34.69 -22.58 -21.51
N LEU A 822 -34.70 -22.56 -20.17
CA LEU A 822 -33.62 -23.15 -19.38
C LEU A 822 -33.57 -24.68 -19.59
N LEU A 823 -34.75 -25.33 -19.62
CA LEU A 823 -34.87 -26.75 -19.94
C LEU A 823 -34.43 -27.07 -21.38
N GLN A 824 -34.76 -26.23 -22.37
CA GLN A 824 -34.27 -26.36 -23.75
C GLN A 824 -32.76 -26.18 -23.86
N PHE A 825 -32.15 -25.22 -23.14
CA PHE A 825 -30.69 -25.08 -23.08
C PHE A 825 -30.02 -26.32 -22.47
N ILE A 826 -30.56 -26.84 -21.37
CA ILE A 826 -30.07 -28.06 -20.72
C ILE A 826 -30.24 -29.29 -21.65
N ALA A 827 -31.37 -29.39 -22.36
CA ALA A 827 -31.63 -30.45 -23.34
C ALA A 827 -30.73 -30.36 -24.60
N GLY A 828 -30.44 -29.16 -25.09
CA GLY A 828 -29.48 -28.93 -26.17
C GLY A 828 -28.05 -29.28 -25.75
N ALA A 829 -27.64 -28.89 -24.55
CA ALA A 829 -26.35 -29.29 -23.96
C ALA A 829 -26.25 -30.82 -23.76
N TRP A 830 -27.36 -31.49 -23.43
CA TRP A 830 -27.47 -32.95 -23.33
C TRP A 830 -27.33 -33.66 -24.68
N GLN A 831 -27.83 -33.09 -25.78
CA GLN A 831 -27.58 -33.60 -27.13
C GLN A 831 -26.12 -33.37 -27.58
N ALA A 832 -25.53 -32.23 -27.21
CA ALA A 832 -24.18 -31.86 -27.62
C ALA A 832 -23.06 -32.61 -26.87
N ASN A 833 -23.26 -33.01 -25.60
CA ASN A 833 -22.22 -33.70 -24.83
C ASN A 833 -22.77 -34.55 -23.66
N ARG A 834 -22.09 -35.67 -23.35
CA ARG A 834 -22.50 -36.62 -22.28
C ARG A 834 -22.53 -36.02 -20.86
N SER A 835 -21.97 -34.83 -20.66
CA SER A 835 -22.03 -34.07 -19.40
C SER A 835 -23.44 -33.56 -19.07
N GLY A 836 -24.30 -33.30 -20.07
CA GLY A 836 -25.64 -32.75 -19.84
C GLY A 836 -26.53 -33.63 -18.95
N LEU A 837 -26.39 -34.96 -19.03
CA LEU A 837 -27.14 -35.91 -18.18
C LEU A 837 -26.80 -35.75 -16.68
N ARG A 838 -25.59 -35.28 -16.34
CA ARG A 838 -25.19 -34.98 -14.95
C ARG A 838 -25.68 -33.60 -14.49
N PHE A 839 -25.79 -32.65 -15.41
CA PHE A 839 -26.32 -31.30 -15.12
C PHE A 839 -27.83 -31.30 -14.91
N LEU A 840 -28.57 -32.16 -15.61
CA LEU A 840 -30.02 -32.31 -15.44
C LEU A 840 -30.36 -32.72 -13.99
N LYS A 841 -29.59 -33.65 -13.39
CA LYS A 841 -29.69 -33.96 -11.95
C LYS A 841 -29.45 -32.76 -11.03
N MET A 842 -28.47 -31.92 -11.34
CA MET A 842 -28.12 -30.74 -10.54
C MET A 842 -29.29 -29.75 -10.41
N PHE A 843 -30.14 -29.64 -11.43
CA PHE A 843 -31.38 -28.86 -11.36
C PHE A 843 -32.55 -29.66 -10.74
N CYS A 844 -32.65 -30.97 -10.99
CA CYS A 844 -33.68 -31.81 -10.37
C CYS A 844 -33.56 -31.96 -8.85
N GLU A 845 -32.38 -31.75 -8.27
CA GLU A 845 -32.12 -31.87 -6.83
C GLU A 845 -32.56 -30.64 -6.01
N TYR A 846 -33.07 -29.57 -6.64
CA TYR A 846 -33.50 -28.32 -5.98
C TYR A 846 -35.01 -28.03 -6.16
N PRO A 847 -35.87 -28.44 -5.19
CA PRO A 847 -37.31 -28.23 -5.26
C PRO A 847 -37.72 -26.79 -5.54
N LYS A 848 -37.20 -25.78 -4.82
CA LYS A 848 -37.59 -24.37 -5.05
C LYS A 848 -37.39 -23.88 -6.48
N VAL A 849 -36.31 -24.31 -7.15
CA VAL A 849 -36.08 -23.99 -8.57
C VAL A 849 -37.14 -24.70 -9.41
N LEU A 850 -37.39 -25.99 -9.15
CA LEU A 850 -38.45 -26.77 -9.81
C LEU A 850 -39.89 -26.34 -9.48
N ASP A 851 -40.15 -25.71 -8.33
CA ASP A 851 -41.49 -25.38 -7.85
C ASP A 851 -41.95 -24.04 -8.45
N ASN A 852 -41.07 -23.04 -8.55
CA ASN A 852 -41.30 -21.87 -9.40
C ASN A 852 -41.44 -22.28 -10.88
N ILE A 853 -40.73 -23.32 -11.31
CA ILE A 853 -40.80 -23.90 -12.67
C ILE A 853 -42.09 -24.71 -12.92
N ARG A 854 -42.72 -25.26 -11.87
CA ARG A 854 -43.88 -26.16 -11.97
C ARG A 854 -45.23 -25.47 -11.91
N ASN A 855 -45.29 -24.23 -11.46
CA ASN A 855 -46.56 -23.50 -11.39
C ASN A 855 -46.98 -22.88 -12.74
N ASP A 856 -46.04 -22.82 -13.71
CA ASP A 856 -46.25 -22.33 -15.08
C ASP A 856 -46.16 -23.44 -16.16
N VAL A 857 -46.34 -24.73 -15.79
CA VAL A 857 -46.32 -25.89 -16.70
C VAL A 857 -47.44 -26.87 -16.39
#